data_AF-A0A672YUB1-F1
#
_entry.id   AF-A0A672YUB1-F1
#
_cell.length_a   1.000
_cell.length_b   1.000
_cell.length_c   1.000
_cell.angle_alpha   90.00
_cell.angle_beta   90.00
_cell.angle_gamma   90.00
#
_symmetry.space_group_name_H-M   'P 1'
#
loop_
_entity.id
_entity.type
_entity.pdbx_description
1 polymer ?
#
loop_
_entity_poly.entity_id
_entity_poly.type
_entity_poly.pdbx_seq_one_letter_code
_entity_poly.pdbx_strand_id
1 'polypeptide(L)'
;MPQQEQQEFTESLEAALSWMRAVQERLKANDNTQGPRDALEARLRETEKIHHSEHEGRVKMDMALVAAESLLQSDDEELRNHTHAKLKDLKALWEETSTYIIHCHSRIEWVWLHWSEYLKAYEEFEQWLTRQQRSLDVGMELQLGVKEKLWQVDQQRVVVSDVHGQAALLERLLDEAAALHNRTQDPSVDPQAQEGMQEDYIDVRDRAEERLSLLQKIAEEHQTYQGCVQRFQSWLLSKTKELTDLMEREDTAENKLKALQALDDSVASEEKTLLHIESMAEAVRANTSPAGAEMVVEEAEELRLGWQRLRQGLCEAEDGLRSSLDSHSQYMARCQRLGEDIGRLRLLLQGLDQELEEGREAGDRSDHTEEQMVGQWRTYMGVKNTLVGEESQVEHLKAQLKELFRYSGDSRYLSDDVLAVVKEHQSVKCRATRLCSESESGLRNILQDPLLVYAQWSHMVSQVLEASAEVTDFSNIAMLVQNIERLLRDSVQLQERFSLLQVKGDLLDSVFGPEHSDGLQGELSAAIRNRELLHAQLLQRKSRLQGLISRTKDFGDAYELIRSKLASLRDRLVAADTLQPDILAKKSQSDQFRVIQKDLEDCDAHITVLETLVSSSPSNRTQFERLCADWKHLHTAVRMKVHESEESIADHESFHDSFLNLEKWLMIMKQKLESFRSSTGEWSIEGRQHEAERALGEFPEKELQLQQMEAQGQGVLERTSEEGRVHIIRDMEHQRKSWLSLYNLSLNLHRYCKNKDRKKQKNQKNDTNLCCSAAASCGYTTLDLNSNTSPSLSCRLLNSSTEQTEADMWRVTGSSADSTTLTAENIVGEEDSQVRTGSSRSQRGQQRSQSGDVYGALAFSGLGGEGSLEGHVGHMGTVGQSGWIEGHSEGHFVPSGEYNEHLRLSRTGKDGGPSWREFEAWLCRENEVLSGILGTKGAELSAKEQKIRQDTLKALRAGVAWGQEQFQHLLQESQEGGTGSGQAEDASLEDLRYRWVLYKSKLKDAGDFRARTSAKVRGRPDDSPHLLLCFLLHEFSETALEMAYGRGMNIQFSGKSSGGDS
;
A
#
# COMPACT_ATOMS: atom_id res chain seq x y z
N MET A 1 -157.02 32.89 114.33
CA MET A 1 -155.80 32.07 114.15
C MET A 1 -155.86 31.33 112.82
N PRO A 2 -156.54 30.17 112.66
CA PRO A 2 -156.26 29.26 111.53
C PRO A 2 -156.45 29.86 110.13
N GLN A 3 -157.39 30.79 109.92
CA GLN A 3 -157.65 31.35 108.59
C GLN A 3 -156.49 32.20 108.02
N GLN A 4 -155.71 32.87 108.88
CA GLN A 4 -154.54 33.64 108.43
C GLN A 4 -153.37 32.69 108.12
N GLU A 5 -153.08 31.76 109.03
CA GLU A 5 -152.07 30.72 108.87
C GLU A 5 -152.34 29.87 107.59
N GLN A 6 -153.61 29.57 107.30
CA GLN A 6 -154.02 28.84 106.10
C GLN A 6 -153.83 29.66 104.81
N GLN A 7 -153.98 30.98 104.87
CA GLN A 7 -153.70 31.87 103.75
C GLN A 7 -152.18 31.98 103.50
N GLU A 8 -151.39 32.22 104.55
CA GLU A 8 -149.92 32.33 104.49
C GLU A 8 -149.27 31.03 103.96
N PHE A 9 -149.78 29.86 104.38
CA PHE A 9 -149.40 28.57 103.78
C PHE A 9 -149.80 28.47 102.31
N THR A 10 -151.02 28.88 101.94
CA THR A 10 -151.51 28.76 100.56
C THR A 10 -150.73 29.67 99.59
N GLU A 11 -150.40 30.88 100.03
CA GLU A 11 -149.57 31.83 99.26
C GLU A 11 -148.13 31.32 99.12
N SER A 12 -147.53 30.79 100.20
CA SER A 12 -146.18 30.19 100.16
C SER A 12 -146.13 28.93 99.29
N LEU A 13 -147.15 28.08 99.37
CA LEU A 13 -147.32 26.88 98.57
C LEU A 13 -147.40 27.21 97.08
N GLU A 14 -148.24 28.18 96.69
CA GLU A 14 -148.37 28.56 95.28
C GLU A 14 -147.15 29.36 94.78
N ALA A 15 -146.41 30.06 95.65
CA ALA A 15 -145.11 30.66 95.30
C ALA A 15 -144.04 29.58 95.00
N ALA A 16 -144.00 28.49 95.77
CA ALA A 16 -143.12 27.36 95.50
C ALA A 16 -143.54 26.59 94.23
N LEU A 17 -144.83 26.28 94.07
CA LEU A 17 -145.36 25.59 92.89
C LEU A 17 -145.19 26.42 91.61
N SER A 18 -145.45 27.72 91.62
CA SER A 18 -145.29 28.58 90.44
C SER A 18 -143.83 28.73 90.02
N TRP A 19 -142.89 28.81 90.97
CA TRP A 19 -141.45 28.76 90.66
C TRP A 19 -141.04 27.42 90.05
N MET A 20 -141.48 26.29 90.62
CA MET A 20 -141.17 24.96 90.07
C MET A 20 -141.73 24.78 88.66
N ARG A 21 -142.99 25.17 88.40
CA ARG A 21 -143.59 25.15 87.05
C ARG A 21 -142.78 26.03 86.07
N ALA A 22 -142.42 27.26 86.47
CA ALA A 22 -141.62 28.16 85.62
C ALA A 22 -140.21 27.63 85.33
N VAL A 23 -139.59 26.92 86.28
CA VAL A 23 -138.31 26.23 86.09
C VAL A 23 -138.48 25.02 85.17
N GLN A 24 -139.49 24.17 85.38
CA GLN A 24 -139.74 23.01 84.52
C GLN A 24 -140.00 23.40 83.05
N GLU A 25 -140.74 24.49 82.78
CA GLU A 25 -140.91 24.98 81.40
C GLU A 25 -139.61 25.55 80.80
N ARG A 26 -138.79 26.26 81.59
CA ARG A 26 -137.46 26.70 81.14
C ARG A 26 -136.52 25.52 80.87
N LEU A 27 -136.58 24.47 81.68
CA LEU A 27 -135.83 23.24 81.45
C LEU A 27 -136.28 22.57 80.14
N LYS A 28 -137.58 22.30 79.96
CA LYS A 28 -138.14 21.70 78.73
C LYS A 28 -137.72 22.45 77.45
N ALA A 29 -137.62 23.78 77.51
CA ALA A 29 -137.17 24.60 76.38
C ALA A 29 -135.66 24.47 76.07
N ASN A 30 -134.83 24.09 77.05
CA ASN A 30 -133.38 23.93 76.92
C ASN A 30 -132.92 22.47 76.80
N ASP A 31 -133.74 21.50 77.21
CA ASP A 31 -133.44 20.06 77.41
C ASP A 31 -133.26 19.24 76.11
N ASN A 32 -132.53 19.82 75.16
CA ASN A 32 -132.22 19.28 73.84
C ASN A 32 -130.71 19.44 73.60
N THR A 33 -130.07 18.43 73.01
CA THR A 33 -128.63 18.44 72.63
C THR A 33 -128.39 18.77 71.15
N GLN A 34 -129.43 18.85 70.32
CA GLN A 34 -129.32 19.03 68.87
C GLN A 34 -128.97 20.46 68.44
N GLY A 35 -128.39 20.63 67.26
CA GLY A 35 -127.97 21.91 66.69
C GLY A 35 -126.55 22.34 67.09
N PRO A 36 -126.08 23.50 66.60
CA PRO A 36 -124.68 23.90 66.66
C PRO A 36 -124.17 24.15 68.08
N ARG A 37 -122.85 24.03 68.24
CA ARG A 37 -122.13 24.18 69.52
C ARG A 37 -122.46 25.48 70.25
N ASP A 38 -122.59 26.60 69.53
CA ASP A 38 -122.97 27.90 70.10
C ASP A 38 -124.38 27.88 70.72
N ALA A 39 -125.33 27.18 70.08
CA ALA A 39 -126.68 27.00 70.62
C ALA A 39 -126.67 26.03 71.82
N LEU A 40 -125.77 25.03 71.83
CA LEU A 40 -125.56 24.15 72.97
C LEU A 40 -124.96 24.92 74.17
N GLU A 41 -124.00 25.81 73.92
CA GLU A 41 -123.41 26.68 74.94
C GLU A 41 -124.42 27.69 75.50
N ALA A 42 -125.29 28.24 74.65
CA ALA A 42 -126.39 29.10 75.10
C ALA A 42 -127.36 28.38 76.05
N ARG A 43 -127.70 27.11 75.74
CA ARG A 43 -128.50 26.24 76.62
C ARG A 43 -127.76 25.85 77.91
N LEU A 44 -126.45 25.61 77.83
CA LEU A 44 -125.61 25.33 79.00
C LEU A 44 -125.65 26.52 79.97
N ARG A 45 -125.38 27.73 79.49
CA ARG A 45 -125.45 28.97 80.29
C ARG A 45 -126.85 29.24 80.85
N GLU A 46 -127.93 28.83 80.18
CA GLU A 46 -129.29 28.99 80.69
C GLU A 46 -129.66 27.93 81.74
N THR A 47 -129.27 26.66 81.55
CA THR A 47 -129.43 25.62 82.60
C THR A 47 -128.55 25.88 83.81
N GLU A 48 -127.36 26.46 83.63
CA GLU A 48 -126.50 26.92 84.71
C GLU A 48 -127.18 28.01 85.55
N LYS A 49 -127.87 28.99 84.93
CA LYS A 49 -128.70 29.98 85.65
C LYS A 49 -129.85 29.31 86.41
N ILE A 50 -130.48 28.28 85.83
CA ILE A 50 -131.54 27.52 86.50
C ILE A 50 -130.98 26.80 87.73
N HIS A 51 -129.83 26.12 87.59
CA HIS A 51 -129.12 25.44 88.67
C HIS A 51 -128.72 26.41 89.80
N HIS A 52 -128.17 27.58 89.48
CA HIS A 52 -127.91 28.62 90.48
C HIS A 52 -129.19 29.15 91.16
N SER A 53 -130.32 29.18 90.46
CA SER A 53 -131.62 29.57 91.06
C SER A 53 -132.23 28.49 91.98
N GLU A 54 -131.70 27.27 92.01
CA GLU A 54 -132.22 26.18 92.86
C GLU A 54 -132.28 26.56 94.35
N HIS A 55 -131.38 27.42 94.84
CA HIS A 55 -131.45 27.95 96.20
C HIS A 55 -132.69 28.85 96.44
N GLU A 56 -133.11 29.64 95.45
CA GLU A 56 -134.36 30.42 95.51
C GLU A 56 -135.58 29.48 95.61
N GLY A 57 -135.53 28.35 94.89
CA GLY A 57 -136.49 27.26 95.00
C GLY A 57 -136.53 26.64 96.40
N ARG A 58 -135.36 26.29 96.96
CA ARG A 58 -135.25 25.78 98.33
C ARG A 58 -135.82 26.76 99.35
N VAL A 59 -135.51 28.05 99.27
CA VAL A 59 -136.06 29.05 100.21
C VAL A 59 -137.60 29.11 100.14
N LYS A 60 -138.20 29.02 98.95
CA LYS A 60 -139.68 28.95 98.82
C LYS A 60 -140.25 27.65 99.37
N MET A 61 -139.55 26.54 99.17
CA MET A 61 -139.90 25.25 99.74
C MET A 61 -139.87 25.27 101.27
N ASP A 62 -138.81 25.83 101.86
CA ASP A 62 -138.64 25.99 103.30
C ASP A 62 -139.69 26.95 103.89
N MET A 63 -140.01 28.06 103.21
CA MET A 63 -141.11 28.95 103.61
C MET A 63 -142.46 28.22 103.61
N ALA A 64 -142.76 27.42 102.60
CA ALA A 64 -143.99 26.62 102.55
C ALA A 64 -144.03 25.50 103.61
N LEU A 65 -142.87 24.99 104.04
CA LEU A 65 -142.76 24.05 105.16
C LEU A 65 -143.02 24.74 106.51
N VAL A 66 -142.36 25.87 106.79
CA VAL A 66 -142.53 26.64 108.03
C VAL A 66 -143.96 27.16 108.16
N ALA A 67 -144.55 27.70 107.09
CA ALA A 67 -145.94 28.17 107.09
C ALA A 67 -146.97 27.05 107.33
N ALA A 68 -146.60 25.77 107.15
CA ALA A 68 -147.45 24.63 107.46
C ALA A 68 -147.35 24.14 108.92
N GLU A 69 -146.30 24.50 109.66
CA GLU A 69 -146.06 23.94 111.01
C GLU A 69 -147.20 24.27 111.99
N SER A 70 -147.78 25.46 111.89
CA SER A 70 -148.97 25.88 112.65
C SER A 70 -150.20 25.05 112.30
N LEU A 71 -150.45 24.81 111.01
CA LEU A 71 -151.58 24.03 110.51
C LEU A 71 -151.49 22.55 110.91
N LEU A 72 -150.28 22.00 110.99
CA LEU A 72 -150.04 20.63 111.46
C LEU A 72 -150.22 20.48 112.97
N GLN A 73 -150.10 21.57 113.74
CA GLN A 73 -150.36 21.63 115.18
C GLN A 73 -151.85 21.88 115.54
N SER A 74 -152.72 22.09 114.55
CA SER A 74 -154.18 22.26 114.75
C SER A 74 -154.83 21.01 115.38
N ASP A 75 -155.89 21.17 116.16
CA ASP A 75 -156.71 20.04 116.62
C ASP A 75 -157.47 19.37 115.45
N ASP A 76 -157.70 20.09 114.34
CA ASP A 76 -158.43 19.62 113.16
C ASP A 76 -157.65 18.55 112.37
N GLU A 77 -158.20 17.33 112.34
CA GLU A 77 -157.61 16.18 111.64
C GLU A 77 -157.77 16.26 110.10
N GLU A 78 -158.86 16.81 109.58
CA GLU A 78 -159.06 16.95 108.13
C GLU A 78 -158.11 18.00 107.55
N LEU A 79 -158.00 19.16 108.22
CA LEU A 79 -157.07 20.23 107.84
C LEU A 79 -155.61 19.76 107.89
N ARG A 80 -155.22 19.04 108.95
CA ARG A 80 -153.88 18.44 109.12
C ARG A 80 -153.59 17.42 108.01
N ASN A 81 -154.52 16.50 107.73
CA ASN A 81 -154.34 15.48 106.69
C ASN A 81 -154.26 16.11 105.28
N HIS A 82 -155.08 17.13 105.00
CA HIS A 82 -155.03 17.88 103.75
C HIS A 82 -153.70 18.66 103.58
N THR A 83 -153.19 19.24 104.67
CA THR A 83 -151.89 19.93 104.69
C THR A 83 -150.73 18.95 104.49
N HIS A 84 -150.75 17.79 105.15
CA HIS A 84 -149.78 16.72 104.92
C HIS A 84 -149.77 16.21 103.48
N ALA A 85 -150.94 16.04 102.84
CA ALA A 85 -151.03 15.65 101.43
C ALA A 85 -150.38 16.70 100.52
N LYS A 86 -150.76 17.98 100.66
CA LYS A 86 -150.15 19.09 99.92
C LYS A 86 -148.63 19.17 100.09
N LEU A 87 -148.12 19.03 101.33
CA LEU A 87 -146.67 19.00 101.58
C LEU A 87 -145.97 17.79 100.98
N LYS A 88 -146.61 16.62 100.94
CA LYS A 88 -146.06 15.41 100.31
C LYS A 88 -145.94 15.60 98.80
N ASP A 89 -146.99 16.11 98.17
CA ASP A 89 -147.02 16.33 96.72
C ASP A 89 -146.05 17.46 96.31
N LEU A 90 -145.94 18.51 97.14
CA LEU A 90 -144.94 19.56 96.98
C LEU A 90 -143.50 19.02 97.09
N LYS A 91 -143.23 18.14 98.07
CA LYS A 91 -141.92 17.47 98.21
C LYS A 91 -141.62 16.58 97.02
N ALA A 92 -142.58 15.81 96.53
CA ALA A 92 -142.39 14.97 95.34
C ALA A 92 -142.04 15.80 94.10
N LEU A 93 -142.77 16.90 93.86
CA LEU A 93 -142.50 17.82 92.75
C LEU A 93 -141.15 18.56 92.94
N TRP A 94 -140.74 18.84 94.18
CA TRP A 94 -139.43 19.41 94.49
C TRP A 94 -138.29 18.46 94.13
N GLU A 95 -138.36 17.19 94.55
CA GLU A 95 -137.35 16.19 94.20
C GLU A 95 -137.31 15.93 92.69
N GLU A 96 -138.47 15.84 92.03
CA GLU A 96 -138.58 15.73 90.57
C GLU A 96 -137.94 16.93 89.86
N THR A 97 -138.25 18.15 90.29
CA THR A 97 -137.70 19.38 89.69
C THR A 97 -136.19 19.48 89.91
N SER A 98 -135.69 19.21 91.12
CA SER A 98 -134.25 19.24 91.44
C SER A 98 -133.48 18.18 90.63
N THR A 99 -134.02 16.96 90.56
CA THR A 99 -133.50 15.87 89.72
C THR A 99 -133.49 16.27 88.24
N TYR A 100 -134.52 16.97 87.76
CA TYR A 100 -134.58 17.44 86.37
C TYR A 100 -133.60 18.59 86.09
N ILE A 101 -133.40 19.54 87.01
CA ILE A 101 -132.36 20.58 86.92
C ILE A 101 -131.00 19.92 86.70
N ILE A 102 -130.63 18.97 87.57
CA ILE A 102 -129.33 18.29 87.54
C ILE A 102 -129.17 17.47 86.24
N HIS A 103 -130.14 16.62 85.89
CA HIS A 103 -130.04 15.79 84.68
C HIS A 103 -130.02 16.60 83.38
N CYS A 104 -130.81 17.68 83.29
CA CYS A 104 -130.82 18.55 82.11
C CYS A 104 -129.47 19.27 81.96
N HIS A 105 -128.99 19.90 83.04
CA HIS A 105 -127.73 20.63 83.06
C HIS A 105 -126.55 19.72 82.72
N SER A 106 -126.34 18.62 83.47
CA SER A 106 -125.21 17.71 83.23
C SER A 106 -125.27 16.99 81.88
N ARG A 107 -126.46 16.77 81.29
CA ARG A 107 -126.57 16.20 79.94
C ARG A 107 -126.09 17.17 78.86
N ILE A 108 -126.39 18.46 79.00
CA ILE A 108 -125.97 19.51 78.06
C ILE A 108 -124.48 19.84 78.26
N GLU A 109 -124.05 19.94 79.51
CA GLU A 109 -122.66 20.13 79.92
C GLU A 109 -121.76 19.02 79.35
N TRP A 110 -122.15 17.75 79.52
CA TRP A 110 -121.37 16.61 79.05
C TRP A 110 -121.20 16.62 77.52
N VAL A 111 -122.25 16.89 76.74
CA VAL A 111 -122.13 16.97 75.27
C VAL A 111 -121.27 18.17 74.85
N TRP A 112 -121.41 19.33 75.50
CA TRP A 112 -120.61 20.52 75.18
C TRP A 112 -119.13 20.35 75.53
N LEU A 113 -118.83 19.73 76.68
CA LEU A 113 -117.46 19.43 77.10
C LEU A 113 -116.81 18.43 76.15
N HIS A 114 -117.48 17.31 75.87
CA HIS A 114 -116.96 16.26 74.97
C HIS A 114 -116.75 16.78 73.53
N TRP A 115 -117.65 17.64 73.02
CA TRP A 115 -117.46 18.31 71.73
C TRP A 115 -116.26 19.28 71.76
N SER A 116 -116.00 19.93 72.90
CA SER A 116 -114.84 20.81 73.07
C SER A 116 -113.51 20.05 73.18
N GLU A 117 -113.51 18.85 73.77
CA GLU A 117 -112.37 17.93 73.77
C GLU A 117 -112.06 17.40 72.37
N TYR A 118 -113.10 16.98 71.63
CA TYR A 118 -112.99 16.57 70.22
C TYR A 118 -112.43 17.70 69.36
N LEU A 119 -112.98 18.92 69.43
CA LEU A 119 -112.50 20.05 68.62
C LEU A 119 -111.02 20.36 68.86
N LYS A 120 -110.55 20.28 70.12
CA LYS A 120 -109.12 20.45 70.42
C LYS A 120 -108.25 19.36 69.77
N ALA A 121 -108.68 18.10 69.81
CA ALA A 121 -107.95 17.00 69.19
C ALA A 121 -107.98 17.07 67.65
N TYR A 122 -109.09 17.52 67.08
CA TYR A 122 -109.24 17.82 65.64
C TYR A 122 -108.32 18.97 65.21
N GLU A 123 -108.32 20.10 65.93
CA GLU A 123 -107.42 21.23 65.65
C GLU A 123 -105.93 20.86 65.74
N GLU A 124 -105.55 19.97 66.66
CA GLU A 124 -104.17 19.44 66.77
C GLU A 124 -103.79 18.52 65.60
N PHE A 125 -104.75 17.75 65.08
CA PHE A 125 -104.58 16.88 63.92
C PHE A 125 -104.55 17.67 62.60
N GLU A 126 -105.44 18.64 62.40
CA GLU A 126 -105.43 19.59 61.27
C GLU A 126 -104.11 20.36 61.17
N GLN A 127 -103.61 20.86 62.32
CA GLN A 127 -102.30 21.49 62.39
C GLN A 127 -101.15 20.53 62.09
N TRP A 128 -101.33 19.21 62.27
CA TRP A 128 -100.36 18.21 61.85
C TRP A 128 -100.47 17.90 60.35
N LEU A 129 -101.66 17.67 59.80
CA LEU A 129 -101.90 17.49 58.35
C LEU A 129 -101.32 18.66 57.55
N THR A 130 -101.69 19.89 57.92
CA THR A 130 -101.18 21.13 57.31
C THR A 130 -99.65 21.24 57.36
N ARG A 131 -98.99 20.67 58.38
CA ARG A 131 -97.52 20.63 58.45
C ARG A 131 -96.92 19.56 57.54
N GLN A 132 -97.53 18.38 57.45
CA GLN A 132 -97.04 17.32 56.56
C GLN A 132 -97.23 17.68 55.09
N GLN A 133 -98.41 18.19 54.71
CA GLN A 133 -98.69 18.65 53.35
C GLN A 133 -97.64 19.67 52.89
N ARG A 134 -97.41 20.74 53.67
CA ARG A 134 -96.35 21.74 53.39
C ARG A 134 -94.93 21.17 53.35
N SER A 135 -94.66 20.09 54.08
CA SER A 135 -93.36 19.39 54.05
C SER A 135 -93.18 18.56 52.76
N LEU A 136 -94.27 17.99 52.25
CA LEU A 136 -94.31 17.23 51.00
C LEU A 136 -94.36 18.14 49.76
N ASP A 137 -95.01 19.31 49.85
CA ASP A 137 -95.04 20.35 48.81
C ASP A 137 -93.65 20.90 48.46
N VAL A 138 -92.71 20.89 49.41
CA VAL A 138 -91.32 21.25 49.16
C VAL A 138 -90.68 20.17 48.30
N GLY A 139 -90.42 20.50 47.04
CA GLY A 139 -89.86 19.59 46.03
C GLY A 139 -88.58 18.89 46.48
N MET A 140 -88.33 17.70 45.91
CA MET A 140 -87.19 16.86 46.27
C MET A 140 -85.85 17.54 45.90
N GLU A 141 -85.01 17.80 46.91
CA GLU A 141 -83.65 18.28 46.69
C GLU A 141 -82.78 17.14 46.14
N LEU A 142 -82.28 17.29 44.91
CA LEU A 142 -81.35 16.35 44.29
C LEU A 142 -80.02 16.35 45.04
N GLN A 143 -79.53 15.16 45.42
CA GLN A 143 -78.30 14.99 46.20
C GLN A 143 -77.08 14.68 45.33
N LEU A 144 -75.89 14.86 45.92
CA LEU A 144 -74.59 14.67 45.26
C LEU A 144 -74.28 13.20 44.92
N GLY A 145 -74.49 12.27 45.85
CA GLY A 145 -74.04 10.88 45.72
C GLY A 145 -74.98 9.85 46.34
N VAL A 146 -74.64 8.57 46.17
CA VAL A 146 -75.45 7.44 46.66
C VAL A 146 -75.70 7.47 48.16
N LYS A 147 -74.75 7.94 48.97
CA LYS A 147 -74.86 7.94 50.44
C LYS A 147 -75.91 8.93 50.91
N GLU A 148 -75.91 10.11 50.30
CA GLU A 148 -76.81 11.22 50.58
C GLU A 148 -78.23 10.89 50.09
N LYS A 149 -78.35 10.20 48.93
CA LYS A 149 -79.62 9.63 48.43
C LYS A 149 -80.20 8.55 49.34
N LEU A 150 -79.36 7.61 49.82
CA LEU A 150 -79.79 6.58 50.78
C LEU A 150 -80.20 7.22 52.13
N TRP A 151 -79.50 8.25 52.58
CA TRP A 151 -79.91 9.01 53.77
C TRP A 151 -81.27 9.71 53.60
N GLN A 152 -81.57 10.27 52.42
CA GLN A 152 -82.92 10.78 52.12
C GLN A 152 -83.99 9.68 52.12
N VAL A 153 -83.68 8.47 51.63
CA VAL A 153 -84.59 7.31 51.73
C VAL A 153 -84.90 6.99 53.19
N ASP A 154 -83.87 6.90 54.04
CA ASP A 154 -84.07 6.63 55.47
C ASP A 154 -84.81 7.77 56.19
N GLN A 155 -84.56 9.03 55.83
CA GLN A 155 -85.32 10.17 56.36
C GLN A 155 -86.80 10.11 55.95
N GLN A 156 -87.09 9.85 54.68
CA GLN A 156 -88.47 9.74 54.18
C GLN A 156 -89.20 8.52 54.78
N ARG A 157 -88.49 7.42 55.09
CA ARG A 157 -89.05 6.27 55.82
C ARG A 157 -89.54 6.64 57.21
N VAL A 158 -88.83 7.51 57.93
CA VAL A 158 -89.31 8.05 59.22
C VAL A 158 -90.60 8.86 59.00
N VAL A 159 -90.64 9.75 58.01
CA VAL A 159 -91.85 10.54 57.70
C VAL A 159 -93.05 9.65 57.37
N VAL A 160 -92.87 8.62 56.53
CA VAL A 160 -93.94 7.65 56.20
C VAL A 160 -94.39 6.87 57.45
N SER A 161 -93.47 6.50 58.33
CA SER A 161 -93.80 5.85 59.61
C SER A 161 -94.56 6.77 60.56
N ASP A 162 -94.18 8.05 60.63
CA ASP A 162 -94.83 9.05 61.48
C ASP A 162 -96.26 9.36 61.00
N VAL A 163 -96.48 9.37 59.68
CA VAL A 163 -97.80 9.49 59.05
C VAL A 163 -98.67 8.29 59.38
N HIS A 164 -98.18 7.06 59.17
CA HIS A 164 -98.88 5.84 59.57
C HIS A 164 -99.20 5.81 61.08
N GLY A 165 -98.32 6.37 61.91
CA GLY A 165 -98.54 6.50 63.35
C GLY A 165 -99.76 7.33 63.74
N GLN A 166 -100.26 8.21 62.87
CA GLN A 166 -101.49 8.98 63.13
C GLN A 166 -102.80 8.29 62.71
N ALA A 167 -102.75 7.14 62.03
CA ALA A 167 -103.97 6.44 61.59
C ALA A 167 -104.93 6.15 62.76
N ALA A 168 -104.40 5.70 63.91
CA ALA A 168 -105.19 5.43 65.12
C ALA A 168 -105.74 6.70 65.81
N LEU A 169 -105.16 7.88 65.54
CA LEU A 169 -105.72 9.16 65.98
C LEU A 169 -106.88 9.58 65.06
N LEU A 170 -106.72 9.42 63.74
CA LEU A 170 -107.78 9.65 62.77
C LEU A 170 -108.99 8.75 63.02
N GLU A 171 -108.79 7.43 63.19
CA GLU A 171 -109.86 6.47 63.50
C GLU A 171 -110.67 6.90 64.74
N ARG A 172 -109.98 7.29 65.83
CA ARG A 172 -110.63 7.78 67.05
C ARG A 172 -111.38 9.10 66.83
N LEU A 173 -110.84 10.02 66.04
CA LEU A 173 -111.52 11.28 65.70
C LEU A 173 -112.77 11.06 64.85
N LEU A 174 -112.76 10.09 63.93
CA LEU A 174 -113.93 9.71 63.13
C LEU A 174 -115.02 9.07 64.02
N ASP A 175 -114.66 8.14 64.91
CA ASP A 175 -115.58 7.55 65.90
C ASP A 175 -116.18 8.62 66.84
N GLU A 176 -115.37 9.56 67.33
CA GLU A 176 -115.83 10.67 68.19
C GLU A 176 -116.73 11.65 67.43
N ALA A 177 -116.40 11.99 66.17
CA ALA A 177 -117.25 12.82 65.31
C ALA A 177 -118.61 12.15 65.05
N ALA A 178 -118.63 10.86 64.70
CA ALA A 178 -119.85 10.10 64.50
C ALA A 178 -120.67 10.01 65.80
N ALA A 179 -120.03 9.80 66.95
CA ALA A 179 -120.69 9.77 68.26
C ALA A 179 -121.24 11.16 68.69
N LEU A 180 -120.63 12.25 68.23
CA LEU A 180 -121.14 13.61 68.42
C LEU A 180 -122.31 13.89 67.47
N HIS A 181 -122.18 13.64 66.17
CA HIS A 181 -123.24 13.85 65.18
C HIS A 181 -124.53 13.09 65.53
N ASN A 182 -124.44 11.85 66.03
CA ASN A 182 -125.60 11.10 66.51
C ASN A 182 -126.34 11.76 67.69
N ARG A 183 -125.71 12.69 68.43
CA ARG A 183 -126.29 13.42 69.57
C ARG A 183 -126.64 14.88 69.25
N THR A 184 -125.94 15.51 68.30
CA THR A 184 -126.06 16.92 67.94
C THR A 184 -126.77 17.15 66.62
N GLN A 185 -126.70 16.20 65.68
CA GLN A 185 -127.19 16.35 64.30
C GLN A 185 -126.63 17.59 63.58
N ASP A 186 -125.42 18.02 63.95
CA ASP A 186 -124.78 19.19 63.36
C ASP A 186 -123.94 18.84 62.12
N PRO A 187 -123.93 19.67 61.06
CA PRO A 187 -123.12 19.47 59.87
C PRO A 187 -121.61 19.48 60.12
N SER A 188 -121.10 20.20 61.14
CA SER A 188 -119.64 20.34 61.33
C SER A 188 -118.92 19.06 61.78
N VAL A 189 -119.68 17.99 62.04
CA VAL A 189 -119.20 16.66 62.44
C VAL A 189 -119.92 15.54 61.67
N ASP A 190 -120.62 15.88 60.59
CA ASP A 190 -121.41 14.92 59.80
C ASP A 190 -120.52 13.98 58.94
N PRO A 191 -121.09 12.97 58.26
CA PRO A 191 -120.31 12.04 57.45
C PRO A 191 -119.50 12.70 56.31
N GLN A 192 -119.91 13.86 55.80
CA GLN A 192 -119.17 14.58 54.75
C GLN A 192 -117.96 15.33 55.33
N ALA A 193 -118.11 15.92 56.53
CA ALA A 193 -116.97 16.49 57.26
C ALA A 193 -115.95 15.41 57.67
N GLN A 194 -116.43 14.23 58.06
CA GLN A 194 -115.60 13.04 58.34
C GLN A 194 -114.86 12.53 57.09
N GLU A 195 -115.56 12.43 55.95
CA GLU A 195 -114.99 12.00 54.67
C GLU A 195 -113.86 12.94 54.22
N GLY A 196 -114.04 14.26 54.30
CA GLY A 196 -112.98 15.24 53.96
C GLY A 196 -111.71 15.09 54.79
N MET A 197 -111.82 14.98 56.13
CA MET A 197 -110.65 14.75 57.00
C MET A 197 -109.94 13.42 56.69
N GLN A 198 -110.69 12.41 56.23
CA GLN A 198 -110.13 11.13 55.80
C GLN A 198 -109.43 11.23 54.43
N GLU A 199 -109.99 11.99 53.47
CA GLU A 199 -109.37 12.26 52.17
C GLU A 199 -108.05 13.03 52.31
N ASP A 200 -108.01 14.10 53.11
CA ASP A 200 -106.79 14.90 53.34
C ASP A 200 -105.66 14.07 53.99
N TYR A 201 -106.00 13.15 54.91
CA TYR A 201 -105.01 12.20 55.45
C TYR A 201 -104.51 11.20 54.41
N ILE A 202 -105.40 10.69 53.54
CA ILE A 202 -105.06 9.75 52.47
C ILE A 202 -104.10 10.42 51.46
N ASP A 203 -104.37 11.67 51.06
CA ASP A 203 -103.50 12.49 50.21
C ASP A 203 -102.13 12.77 50.86
N VAL A 204 -102.06 13.00 52.17
CA VAL A 204 -100.79 13.10 52.92
C VAL A 204 -100.03 11.77 52.95
N ARG A 205 -100.70 10.63 53.16
CA ARG A 205 -100.08 9.29 53.14
C ARG A 205 -99.54 8.96 51.76
N ASP A 206 -100.37 9.03 50.73
CA ASP A 206 -100.04 8.51 49.40
C ASP A 206 -98.88 9.29 48.77
N ARG A 207 -98.88 10.64 48.87
CA ARG A 207 -97.70 11.44 48.48
C ARG A 207 -96.43 11.10 49.24
N ALA A 208 -96.53 10.74 50.53
CA ALA A 208 -95.36 10.38 51.33
C ALA A 208 -94.77 9.03 50.88
N GLU A 209 -95.62 8.06 50.52
CA GLU A 209 -95.24 6.76 49.95
C GLU A 209 -94.72 6.86 48.52
N GLU A 210 -95.33 7.69 47.67
CA GLU A 210 -94.84 7.97 46.31
C GLU A 210 -93.45 8.62 46.35
N ARG A 211 -93.25 9.63 47.22
CA ARG A 211 -91.95 10.28 47.43
C ARG A 211 -90.89 9.31 47.94
N LEU A 212 -91.27 8.39 48.83
CA LEU A 212 -90.38 7.31 49.28
C LEU A 212 -90.00 6.37 48.12
N SER A 213 -90.99 5.93 47.35
CA SER A 213 -90.81 5.01 46.22
C SER A 213 -89.89 5.60 45.13
N LEU A 214 -90.04 6.91 44.86
CA LEU A 214 -89.19 7.63 43.92
C LEU A 214 -87.75 7.80 44.46
N LEU A 215 -87.58 8.16 45.73
CA LEU A 215 -86.26 8.23 46.37
C LEU A 215 -85.55 6.88 46.37
N GLN A 216 -86.26 5.79 46.68
CA GLN A 216 -85.72 4.43 46.65
C GLN A 216 -85.20 4.08 45.26
N LYS A 217 -86.02 4.27 44.21
CA LYS A 217 -85.62 4.04 42.82
C LYS A 217 -84.36 4.84 42.45
N ILE A 218 -84.31 6.13 42.77
CA ILE A 218 -83.17 7.01 42.44
C ILE A 218 -81.89 6.60 43.18
N ALA A 219 -82.01 6.06 44.40
CA ALA A 219 -80.89 5.52 45.15
C ALA A 219 -80.42 4.15 44.60
N GLU A 220 -81.36 3.26 44.26
CA GLU A 220 -81.10 1.93 43.70
C GLU A 220 -80.45 2.00 42.31
N GLU A 221 -80.88 2.94 41.45
CA GLU A 221 -80.26 3.22 40.14
C GLU A 221 -78.79 3.67 40.30
N HIS A 222 -78.52 4.62 41.20
CA HIS A 222 -77.16 5.11 41.48
C HIS A 222 -76.29 4.01 42.13
N GLN A 223 -76.84 3.21 43.06
CA GLN A 223 -76.13 2.10 43.69
C GLN A 223 -75.77 1.00 42.67
N THR A 224 -76.67 0.70 41.74
CA THR A 224 -76.43 -0.29 40.69
C THR A 224 -75.38 0.21 39.70
N TYR A 225 -75.42 1.49 39.33
CA TYR A 225 -74.38 2.16 38.53
C TYR A 225 -73.00 2.06 39.20
N GLN A 226 -72.87 2.50 40.45
CA GLN A 226 -71.60 2.46 41.19
C GLN A 226 -71.07 1.02 41.33
N GLY A 227 -71.95 0.05 41.53
CA GLY A 227 -71.57 -1.36 41.53
C GLY A 227 -71.04 -1.85 40.17
N CYS A 228 -71.58 -1.35 39.05
CA CYS A 228 -71.08 -1.65 37.71
C CYS A 228 -69.73 -0.97 37.43
N VAL A 229 -69.58 0.30 37.82
CA VAL A 229 -68.32 1.06 37.76
C VAL A 229 -67.20 0.30 38.48
N GLN A 230 -67.38 -0.05 39.75
CA GLN A 230 -66.36 -0.74 40.56
C GLN A 230 -65.95 -2.08 39.95
N ARG A 231 -66.91 -2.83 39.38
CA ARG A 231 -66.65 -4.08 38.65
C ARG A 231 -65.83 -3.84 37.37
N PHE A 232 -66.14 -2.80 36.60
CA PHE A 232 -65.42 -2.47 35.37
C PHE A 232 -64.02 -1.89 35.64
N GLN A 233 -63.85 -1.05 36.67
CA GLN A 233 -62.52 -0.59 37.14
C GLN A 233 -61.63 -1.78 37.53
N SER A 234 -62.18 -2.72 38.31
CA SER A 234 -61.46 -3.94 38.71
C SER A 234 -61.08 -4.82 37.52
N TRP A 235 -61.97 -4.93 36.53
CA TRP A 235 -61.72 -5.67 35.28
C TRP A 235 -60.65 -4.97 34.41
N LEU A 236 -60.71 -3.65 34.25
CA LEU A 236 -59.69 -2.87 33.52
C LEU A 236 -58.30 -3.05 34.13
N LEU A 237 -58.18 -2.97 35.46
CA LEU A 237 -56.91 -3.22 36.17
C LEU A 237 -56.43 -4.65 35.96
N SER A 238 -57.32 -5.64 36.04
CA SER A 238 -56.99 -7.05 35.80
C SER A 238 -56.49 -7.28 34.38
N LYS A 239 -57.15 -6.70 33.37
CA LYS A 239 -56.80 -6.89 31.94
C LYS A 239 -55.57 -6.08 31.53
N THR A 240 -55.34 -4.91 32.13
CA THR A 240 -54.09 -4.15 31.98
C THR A 240 -52.91 -4.94 32.55
N LYS A 241 -53.09 -5.59 33.71
CA LYS A 241 -52.06 -6.50 34.24
C LYS A 241 -51.85 -7.72 33.35
N GLU A 242 -52.91 -8.32 32.81
CA GLU A 242 -52.81 -9.46 31.89
C GLU A 242 -51.98 -9.13 30.64
N LEU A 243 -52.14 -7.92 30.09
CA LEU A 243 -51.27 -7.39 29.03
C LEU A 243 -49.80 -7.29 29.46
N THR A 244 -49.50 -6.68 30.62
CA THR A 244 -48.13 -6.57 31.14
C THR A 244 -47.50 -7.95 31.37
N ASP A 245 -48.21 -8.85 32.07
CA ASP A 245 -47.75 -10.21 32.37
C ASP A 245 -47.47 -11.01 31.07
N LEU A 246 -48.28 -10.84 30.01
CA LEU A 246 -48.05 -11.46 28.69
C LEU A 246 -46.81 -10.90 27.97
N MET A 247 -46.55 -9.59 28.09
CA MET A 247 -45.38 -8.96 27.48
C MET A 247 -44.08 -9.33 28.22
N GLU A 248 -44.12 -9.46 29.54
CA GLU A 248 -42.98 -9.91 30.36
C GLU A 248 -42.69 -11.42 30.24
N ARG A 249 -43.69 -12.27 29.98
CA ARG A 249 -43.52 -13.74 29.90
C ARG A 249 -42.45 -14.15 28.89
N GLU A 250 -41.61 -15.13 29.24
CA GLU A 250 -40.64 -15.70 28.30
C GLU A 250 -41.35 -16.72 27.37
N ASP A 251 -41.50 -16.35 26.09
CA ASP A 251 -42.32 -17.07 25.10
C ASP A 251 -41.98 -16.61 23.67
N THR A 252 -42.40 -17.35 22.63
CA THR A 252 -42.16 -16.92 21.24
C THR A 252 -43.05 -15.73 20.87
N ALA A 253 -42.54 -14.83 20.02
CA ALA A 253 -43.31 -13.67 19.55
C ALA A 253 -44.64 -14.07 18.89
N GLU A 254 -44.67 -15.20 18.17
CA GLU A 254 -45.87 -15.76 17.54
C GLU A 254 -46.90 -16.29 18.54
N ASN A 255 -46.46 -16.85 19.68
CA ASN A 255 -47.35 -17.26 20.76
C ASN A 255 -47.90 -16.05 21.51
N LYS A 256 -47.04 -15.05 21.79
CA LYS A 256 -47.47 -13.76 22.36
C LYS A 256 -48.50 -13.07 21.47
N LEU A 257 -48.28 -13.01 20.16
CA LEU A 257 -49.23 -12.41 19.21
C LEU A 257 -50.63 -13.04 19.31
N LYS A 258 -50.71 -14.38 19.30
CA LYS A 258 -51.98 -15.12 19.44
C LYS A 258 -52.65 -14.88 20.81
N ALA A 259 -51.86 -14.74 21.87
CA ALA A 259 -52.36 -14.43 23.20
C ALA A 259 -52.87 -12.97 23.31
N LEU A 260 -52.18 -12.01 22.70
CA LEU A 260 -52.65 -10.62 22.59
C LEU A 260 -53.94 -10.53 21.78
N GLN A 261 -54.05 -11.25 20.66
CA GLN A 261 -55.29 -11.27 19.85
C GLN A 261 -56.47 -11.83 20.64
N ALA A 262 -56.29 -12.94 21.37
CA ALA A 262 -57.34 -13.48 22.24
C ALA A 262 -57.68 -12.57 23.45
N LEU A 263 -56.70 -11.79 23.93
CA LEU A 263 -56.91 -10.77 24.96
C LEU A 263 -57.66 -9.55 24.39
N ASP A 264 -57.34 -9.14 23.16
CA ASP A 264 -57.98 -8.02 22.48
C ASP A 264 -59.42 -8.34 22.08
N ASP A 265 -59.71 -9.53 21.56
CA ASP A 265 -61.07 -10.06 21.36
C ASP A 265 -61.87 -9.99 22.68
N SER A 266 -61.24 -10.39 23.80
CA SER A 266 -61.86 -10.33 25.13
C SER A 266 -62.13 -8.88 25.58
N VAL A 267 -61.22 -7.94 25.34
CA VAL A 267 -61.36 -6.53 25.74
C VAL A 267 -62.34 -5.77 24.84
N ALA A 268 -62.33 -6.04 23.53
CA ALA A 268 -63.30 -5.52 22.57
C ALA A 268 -64.72 -5.96 22.92
N SER A 269 -64.90 -7.23 23.32
CA SER A 269 -66.24 -7.76 23.65
C SER A 269 -66.92 -7.03 24.82
N GLU A 270 -66.18 -6.33 25.68
CA GLU A 270 -66.71 -5.59 26.84
C GLU A 270 -67.03 -4.12 26.56
N GLU A 271 -66.87 -3.63 25.33
CA GLU A 271 -67.40 -2.31 24.90
C GLU A 271 -68.91 -2.20 25.14
N LYS A 272 -69.66 -3.30 24.96
CA LYS A 272 -71.09 -3.42 25.31
C LYS A 272 -71.39 -3.07 26.78
N THR A 273 -70.44 -3.36 27.67
CA THR A 273 -70.58 -3.20 29.12
C THR A 273 -70.26 -1.76 29.52
N LEU A 274 -69.26 -1.15 28.87
CA LEU A 274 -68.98 0.28 28.96
C LEU A 274 -70.18 1.12 28.50
N LEU A 275 -70.73 0.85 27.31
CA LEU A 275 -71.92 1.53 26.77
C LEU A 275 -73.15 1.38 27.69
N HIS A 276 -73.28 0.24 28.38
CA HIS A 276 -74.32 0.07 29.39
C HIS A 276 -74.08 0.95 30.63
N ILE A 277 -72.83 1.06 31.10
CA ILE A 277 -72.47 1.95 32.22
C ILE A 277 -72.68 3.42 31.85
N GLU A 278 -72.34 3.84 30.64
CA GLU A 278 -72.61 5.20 30.13
C GLU A 278 -74.13 5.49 30.07
N SER A 279 -74.93 4.54 29.60
CA SER A 279 -76.40 4.63 29.62
C SER A 279 -76.99 4.71 31.04
N MET A 280 -76.38 4.02 32.00
CA MET A 280 -76.73 4.16 33.42
C MET A 280 -76.27 5.50 34.00
N ALA A 281 -75.09 5.99 33.61
CA ALA A 281 -74.57 7.29 34.05
C ALA A 281 -75.54 8.41 33.67
N GLU A 282 -76.08 8.41 32.44
CA GLU A 282 -77.10 9.34 31.97
C GLU A 282 -78.39 9.32 32.83
N ALA A 283 -78.92 8.13 33.14
CA ALA A 283 -80.10 7.98 33.99
C ALA A 283 -79.86 8.47 35.43
N VAL A 284 -78.67 8.20 35.97
CA VAL A 284 -78.25 8.68 37.29
C VAL A 284 -78.04 10.20 37.28
N ARG A 285 -77.42 10.75 36.22
CA ARG A 285 -77.13 12.18 36.04
C ARG A 285 -78.40 13.03 36.11
N ALA A 286 -79.47 12.58 35.43
CA ALA A 286 -80.77 13.25 35.45
C ALA A 286 -81.41 13.36 36.86
N ASN A 287 -81.03 12.50 37.79
CA ASN A 287 -81.59 12.41 39.15
C ASN A 287 -80.56 12.75 40.24
N THR A 288 -79.52 13.54 39.92
CA THR A 288 -78.41 13.91 40.81
C THR A 288 -78.21 15.43 40.79
N SER A 289 -77.66 16.03 41.86
CA SER A 289 -77.37 17.47 41.88
C SER A 289 -76.35 17.84 40.79
N PRO A 290 -76.29 19.10 40.29
CA PRO A 290 -75.41 19.46 39.18
C PRO A 290 -73.93 19.07 39.36
N ALA A 291 -73.35 19.28 40.54
CA ALA A 291 -71.98 18.88 40.82
C ALA A 291 -71.80 17.35 40.96
N GLY A 292 -72.82 16.62 41.43
CA GLY A 292 -72.79 15.15 41.45
C GLY A 292 -73.01 14.56 40.05
N ALA A 293 -73.77 15.24 39.21
CA ALA A 293 -73.95 14.94 37.79
C ALA A 293 -72.66 15.12 37.00
N GLU A 294 -71.86 16.15 37.30
CA GLU A 294 -70.49 16.33 36.77
C GLU A 294 -69.59 15.16 37.20
N MET A 295 -69.53 14.82 38.49
CA MET A 295 -68.76 13.66 38.99
C MET A 295 -69.13 12.33 38.31
N VAL A 296 -70.42 12.09 38.01
CA VAL A 296 -70.90 10.88 37.32
C VAL A 296 -70.52 10.85 35.83
N VAL A 297 -70.38 12.02 35.18
CA VAL A 297 -69.82 12.11 33.83
C VAL A 297 -68.32 11.86 33.86
N GLU A 298 -67.57 12.50 34.76
CA GLU A 298 -66.12 12.27 34.90
C GLU A 298 -65.79 10.80 35.21
N GLU A 299 -66.54 10.16 36.10
CA GLU A 299 -66.35 8.74 36.43
C GLU A 299 -66.62 7.84 35.21
N ALA A 300 -67.65 8.11 34.41
CA ALA A 300 -67.91 7.37 33.16
C ALA A 300 -66.84 7.63 32.09
N GLU A 301 -66.39 8.88 31.92
CA GLU A 301 -65.34 9.22 30.95
C GLU A 301 -63.98 8.60 31.30
N GLU A 302 -63.60 8.52 32.59
CA GLU A 302 -62.38 7.81 32.99
C GLU A 302 -62.45 6.30 32.71
N LEU A 303 -63.62 5.66 32.79
CA LEU A 303 -63.77 4.26 32.34
C LEU A 303 -63.58 4.14 30.83
N ARG A 304 -64.18 5.04 30.05
CA ARG A 304 -64.03 5.08 28.58
C ARG A 304 -62.58 5.31 28.18
N LEU A 305 -61.91 6.27 28.80
CA LEU A 305 -60.48 6.54 28.59
C LEU A 305 -59.59 5.39 29.12
N GLY A 306 -59.99 4.70 30.18
CA GLY A 306 -59.32 3.50 30.69
C GLY A 306 -59.36 2.35 29.69
N TRP A 307 -60.53 2.06 29.14
CA TRP A 307 -60.71 1.04 28.09
C TRP A 307 -59.98 1.42 26.80
N GLN A 308 -60.06 2.69 26.37
CA GLN A 308 -59.33 3.18 25.20
C GLN A 308 -57.80 3.08 25.36
N ARG A 309 -57.25 3.42 26.54
CA ARG A 309 -55.82 3.22 26.86
C ARG A 309 -55.41 1.75 26.78
N LEU A 310 -56.23 0.84 27.30
CA LEU A 310 -55.97 -0.61 27.23
C LEU A 310 -55.99 -1.14 25.78
N ARG A 311 -56.99 -0.74 24.98
CA ARG A 311 -57.09 -1.06 23.54
C ARG A 311 -55.89 -0.53 22.75
N GLN A 312 -55.43 0.69 23.05
CA GLN A 312 -54.24 1.27 22.44
C GLN A 312 -52.98 0.46 22.80
N GLY A 313 -52.77 0.15 24.09
CA GLY A 313 -51.63 -0.65 24.53
C GLY A 313 -51.60 -2.07 23.96
N LEU A 314 -52.77 -2.67 23.70
CA LEU A 314 -52.89 -3.95 22.98
C LEU A 314 -52.43 -3.82 21.53
N CYS A 315 -52.87 -2.78 20.81
CA CYS A 315 -52.46 -2.51 19.43
C CYS A 315 -50.95 -2.24 19.33
N GLU A 316 -50.41 -1.38 20.20
CA GLU A 316 -48.97 -1.05 20.24
C GLU A 316 -48.10 -2.28 20.56
N ALA A 317 -48.58 -3.16 21.44
CA ALA A 317 -47.92 -4.43 21.74
C ALA A 317 -47.99 -5.42 20.56
N GLU A 318 -49.13 -5.50 19.84
CA GLU A 318 -49.25 -6.35 18.66
C GLU A 318 -48.37 -5.84 17.51
N ASP A 319 -48.40 -4.55 17.20
CA ASP A 319 -47.57 -3.93 16.17
C ASP A 319 -46.07 -4.01 16.50
N GLY A 320 -45.70 -3.89 17.78
CA GLY A 320 -44.33 -4.12 18.26
C GLY A 320 -43.86 -5.55 18.04
N LEU A 321 -44.71 -6.55 18.32
CA LEU A 321 -44.39 -7.96 18.07
C LEU A 321 -44.36 -8.30 16.58
N ARG A 322 -45.28 -7.74 15.77
CA ARG A 322 -45.28 -7.85 14.30
C ARG A 322 -43.99 -7.30 13.72
N SER A 323 -43.62 -6.07 14.10
CA SER A 323 -42.38 -5.42 13.68
C SER A 323 -41.14 -6.20 14.08
N SER A 324 -41.15 -6.79 15.28
CA SER A 324 -40.08 -7.68 15.76
C SER A 324 -39.97 -8.94 14.91
N LEU A 325 -41.09 -9.62 14.65
CA LEU A 325 -41.16 -10.84 13.83
C LEU A 325 -40.75 -10.59 12.38
N ASP A 326 -41.16 -9.46 11.78
CA ASP A 326 -40.73 -9.05 10.44
C ASP A 326 -39.24 -8.66 10.39
N SER A 327 -38.71 -8.02 11.45
CA SER A 327 -37.27 -7.75 11.53
C SER A 327 -36.46 -9.06 11.63
N HIS A 328 -36.99 -10.07 12.33
CA HIS A 328 -36.37 -11.38 12.45
C HIS A 328 -36.47 -12.18 11.15
N SER A 329 -37.62 -12.18 10.46
CA SER A 329 -37.77 -12.86 9.17
C SER A 329 -36.89 -12.23 8.09
N GLN A 330 -36.77 -10.90 8.08
CA GLN A 330 -35.80 -10.18 7.24
C GLN A 330 -34.36 -10.54 7.56
N TYR A 331 -33.98 -10.58 8.85
CA TYR A 331 -32.64 -11.02 9.28
C TYR A 331 -32.33 -12.43 8.78
N MET A 332 -33.23 -13.40 9.03
CA MET A 332 -33.04 -14.79 8.60
C MET A 332 -32.94 -14.91 7.06
N ALA A 333 -33.79 -14.21 6.31
CA ALA A 333 -33.73 -14.19 4.85
C ALA A 333 -32.46 -13.51 4.29
N ARG A 334 -31.91 -12.51 5.00
CA ARG A 334 -30.61 -11.89 4.68
C ARG A 334 -29.45 -12.83 4.98
N CYS A 335 -29.47 -13.50 6.13
CA CYS A 335 -28.48 -14.51 6.51
C CYS A 335 -28.42 -15.67 5.49
N GLN A 336 -29.59 -16.14 5.05
CA GLN A 336 -29.70 -17.20 4.05
C GLN A 336 -29.11 -16.77 2.69
N ARG A 337 -29.48 -15.59 2.17
CA ARG A 337 -28.88 -15.05 0.93
C ARG A 337 -27.37 -14.85 1.04
N LEU A 338 -26.87 -14.32 2.16
CA LEU A 338 -25.43 -14.16 2.36
C LEU A 338 -24.71 -15.51 2.33
N GLY A 339 -25.27 -16.55 2.97
CA GLY A 339 -24.72 -17.92 2.89
C GLY A 339 -24.70 -18.49 1.46
N GLU A 340 -25.77 -18.28 0.69
CA GLU A 340 -25.85 -18.67 -0.73
C GLU A 340 -24.82 -17.90 -1.59
N ASP A 341 -24.64 -16.61 -1.36
CA ASP A 341 -23.71 -15.75 -2.10
C ASP A 341 -22.24 -16.09 -1.80
N ILE A 342 -21.91 -16.40 -0.54
CA ILE A 342 -20.59 -16.94 -0.13
C ILE A 342 -20.34 -18.28 -0.81
N GLY A 343 -21.34 -19.18 -0.82
CA GLY A 343 -21.25 -20.48 -1.47
C GLY A 343 -20.94 -20.39 -2.96
N ARG A 344 -21.57 -19.45 -3.69
CA ARG A 344 -21.30 -19.24 -5.12
C ARG A 344 -19.88 -18.72 -5.36
N LEU A 345 -19.41 -17.73 -4.58
CA LEU A 345 -18.04 -17.23 -4.73
C LEU A 345 -17.00 -18.30 -4.38
N ARG A 346 -17.22 -19.09 -3.32
CA ARG A 346 -16.30 -20.17 -2.92
C ARG A 346 -16.18 -21.26 -4.00
N LEU A 347 -17.27 -21.62 -4.67
CA LEU A 347 -17.24 -22.55 -5.81
C LEU A 347 -16.48 -21.97 -7.01
N LEU A 348 -16.67 -20.69 -7.34
CA LEU A 348 -15.94 -20.02 -8.41
C LEU A 348 -14.43 -19.96 -8.11
N LEU A 349 -14.05 -19.62 -6.88
CA LEU A 349 -12.66 -19.61 -6.43
C LEU A 349 -12.02 -21.00 -6.51
N GLN A 350 -12.73 -22.07 -6.14
CA GLN A 350 -12.23 -23.44 -6.27
C GLN A 350 -12.01 -23.85 -7.74
N GLY A 351 -12.90 -23.47 -8.65
CA GLY A 351 -12.72 -23.70 -10.09
C GLY A 351 -11.50 -22.96 -10.65
N LEU A 352 -11.40 -21.66 -10.36
CA LEU A 352 -10.26 -20.83 -10.77
C LEU A 352 -8.93 -21.30 -10.18
N ASP A 353 -8.92 -21.84 -8.96
CA ASP A 353 -7.71 -22.39 -8.33
C ASP A 353 -7.26 -23.73 -8.95
N GLN A 354 -8.22 -24.56 -9.36
CA GLN A 354 -7.97 -25.79 -10.12
C GLN A 354 -7.36 -25.48 -11.49
N GLU A 355 -7.85 -24.44 -12.20
CA GLU A 355 -7.25 -23.97 -13.46
C GLU A 355 -5.78 -23.52 -13.31
N LEU A 356 -5.40 -22.95 -12.15
CA LEU A 356 -4.02 -22.57 -11.87
C LEU A 356 -3.09 -23.76 -11.66
N GLU A 357 -3.51 -24.79 -10.92
CA GLU A 357 -2.66 -25.98 -10.71
C GLU A 357 -2.61 -26.89 -11.95
N GLU A 358 -3.70 -27.02 -12.73
CA GLU A 358 -3.66 -27.75 -14.02
C GLU A 358 -2.71 -27.08 -15.04
N GLY A 359 -2.71 -25.75 -15.10
CA GLY A 359 -1.73 -24.98 -15.87
C GLY A 359 -0.29 -25.22 -15.41
N ARG A 360 -0.10 -25.49 -14.11
CA ARG A 360 1.20 -25.72 -13.48
C ARG A 360 1.71 -27.16 -13.67
N GLU A 361 0.85 -28.18 -13.61
CA GLU A 361 1.20 -29.56 -13.95
C GLU A 361 1.51 -29.74 -15.45
N ALA A 362 0.94 -28.91 -16.32
CA ALA A 362 1.39 -28.78 -17.71
C ALA A 362 2.81 -28.15 -17.83
N GLY A 363 3.27 -27.44 -16.80
CA GLY A 363 4.54 -26.72 -16.74
C GLY A 363 5.79 -27.52 -16.36
N ASP A 364 5.67 -28.79 -15.97
CA ASP A 364 6.80 -29.58 -15.41
C ASP A 364 7.35 -30.67 -16.36
N ARG A 365 6.88 -30.72 -17.62
CA ARG A 365 7.37 -31.64 -18.66
C ARG A 365 8.45 -30.94 -19.50
N SER A 366 9.68 -31.44 -19.52
CA SER A 366 10.92 -30.79 -19.98
C SER A 366 10.97 -30.13 -21.37
N ASP A 367 9.98 -30.37 -22.23
CA ASP A 367 10.01 -30.08 -23.65
C ASP A 367 9.02 -28.96 -24.01
N HIS A 368 9.13 -27.80 -23.35
CA HIS A 368 8.27 -26.64 -23.61
C HIS A 368 8.60 -25.91 -24.89
N THR A 369 7.62 -25.76 -25.78
CA THR A 369 7.66 -24.75 -26.83
C THR A 369 7.27 -23.38 -26.27
N GLU A 370 7.78 -22.32 -26.89
CA GLU A 370 7.43 -20.93 -26.54
C GLU A 370 5.91 -20.70 -26.59
N GLU A 371 5.25 -21.29 -27.59
CA GLU A 371 3.79 -21.23 -27.79
C GLU A 371 3.00 -21.84 -26.62
N GLN A 372 3.50 -22.91 -26.00
CA GLN A 372 2.88 -23.54 -24.83
C GLN A 372 3.05 -22.69 -23.56
N MET A 373 4.24 -22.10 -23.35
CA MET A 373 4.47 -21.19 -22.21
C MET A 373 3.64 -19.91 -22.32
N VAL A 374 3.48 -19.35 -23.53
CA VAL A 374 2.58 -18.22 -23.79
C VAL A 374 1.11 -18.62 -23.62
N GLY A 375 0.76 -19.87 -23.94
CA GLY A 375 -0.55 -20.46 -23.62
C GLY A 375 -0.83 -20.46 -22.12
N GLN A 376 0.09 -21.00 -21.32
CA GLN A 376 0.01 -21.03 -19.85
C GLN A 376 -0.09 -19.63 -19.24
N TRP A 377 0.78 -18.69 -19.68
CA TRP A 377 0.72 -17.29 -19.27
C TRP A 377 -0.64 -16.65 -19.59
N ARG A 378 -1.22 -16.93 -20.77
CA ARG A 378 -2.58 -16.46 -21.12
C ARG A 378 -3.66 -17.06 -20.23
N THR A 379 -3.57 -18.34 -19.84
CA THR A 379 -4.50 -18.95 -18.87
C THR A 379 -4.40 -18.27 -17.51
N TYR A 380 -3.19 -18.11 -16.97
CA TYR A 380 -2.98 -17.44 -15.68
C TYR A 380 -3.46 -15.97 -15.70
N MET A 381 -3.22 -15.24 -16.80
CA MET A 381 -3.74 -13.88 -16.98
C MET A 381 -5.26 -13.85 -17.11
N GLY A 382 -5.87 -14.88 -17.72
CA GLY A 382 -7.33 -15.07 -17.74
C GLY A 382 -7.90 -15.19 -16.33
N VAL A 383 -7.40 -16.13 -15.53
CA VAL A 383 -7.79 -16.34 -14.13
C VAL A 383 -7.55 -15.08 -13.28
N LYS A 384 -6.41 -14.40 -13.46
CA LYS A 384 -6.12 -13.13 -12.78
C LYS A 384 -7.14 -12.03 -13.13
N ASN A 385 -7.59 -11.97 -14.39
CA ASN A 385 -8.56 -10.96 -14.83
C ASN A 385 -9.98 -11.25 -14.33
N THR A 386 -10.41 -12.52 -14.27
CA THR A 386 -11.69 -12.88 -13.63
C THR A 386 -11.68 -12.56 -12.13
N LEU A 387 -10.59 -12.86 -11.43
CA LEU A 387 -10.41 -12.49 -10.01
C LEU A 387 -10.38 -10.97 -9.76
N VAL A 388 -10.12 -10.15 -10.77
CA VAL A 388 -10.29 -8.68 -10.66
C VAL A 388 -11.75 -8.25 -10.88
N GLY A 389 -12.51 -8.96 -11.72
CA GLY A 389 -13.95 -8.71 -11.87
C GLY A 389 -14.75 -9.04 -10.60
N GLU A 390 -14.41 -10.16 -9.96
CA GLU A 390 -15.08 -10.65 -8.74
C GLU A 390 -14.79 -9.83 -7.48
N GLU A 391 -13.87 -8.84 -7.50
CA GLU A 391 -13.67 -7.93 -6.37
C GLU A 391 -14.96 -7.16 -6.04
N SER A 392 -15.80 -6.90 -7.04
CA SER A 392 -17.13 -6.30 -6.86
C SER A 392 -18.07 -7.18 -6.02
N GLN A 393 -18.04 -8.51 -6.23
CA GLN A 393 -18.80 -9.49 -5.45
C GLN A 393 -18.23 -9.63 -4.03
N VAL A 394 -16.90 -9.56 -3.88
CA VAL A 394 -16.23 -9.56 -2.56
C VAL A 394 -16.64 -8.35 -1.70
N GLU A 395 -16.72 -7.15 -2.28
CA GLU A 395 -17.23 -5.97 -1.57
C GLU A 395 -18.75 -6.05 -1.34
N HIS A 396 -19.52 -6.68 -2.23
CA HIS A 396 -20.95 -6.92 -2.02
C HIS A 396 -21.21 -7.81 -0.80
N LEU A 397 -20.46 -8.91 -0.63
CA LEU A 397 -20.53 -9.80 0.55
C LEU A 397 -20.23 -9.05 1.85
N LYS A 398 -19.19 -8.19 1.85
CA LYS A 398 -18.86 -7.33 3.01
C LYS A 398 -19.97 -6.34 3.31
N ALA A 399 -20.62 -5.77 2.29
CA ALA A 399 -21.74 -4.85 2.45
C ALA A 399 -22.98 -5.57 3.02
N GLN A 400 -23.33 -6.76 2.50
CA GLN A 400 -24.42 -7.60 3.02
C GLN A 400 -24.20 -7.94 4.51
N LEU A 401 -22.99 -8.37 4.88
CA LEU A 401 -22.62 -8.63 6.28
C LEU A 401 -22.75 -7.35 7.14
N LYS A 402 -22.33 -6.19 6.63
CA LYS A 402 -22.46 -4.91 7.33
C LYS A 402 -23.92 -4.53 7.58
N GLU A 403 -24.84 -4.91 6.69
CA GLU A 403 -26.28 -4.73 6.92
C GLU A 403 -26.84 -5.69 7.99
N LEU A 404 -26.30 -6.90 8.14
CA LEU A 404 -26.73 -7.84 9.19
C LEU A 404 -26.47 -7.31 10.61
N PHE A 405 -25.37 -6.57 10.83
CA PHE A 405 -25.08 -5.93 12.12
C PHE A 405 -26.07 -4.81 12.52
N ARG A 406 -27.04 -4.46 11.67
CA ARG A 406 -28.16 -3.57 12.02
C ARG A 406 -29.27 -4.28 12.80
N TYR A 407 -29.25 -5.61 12.83
CA TYR A 407 -30.19 -6.47 13.54
C TYR A 407 -29.50 -7.09 14.76
N SER A 408 -30.23 -7.37 15.84
CA SER A 408 -29.68 -7.88 17.11
C SER A 408 -29.35 -9.38 17.11
N GLY A 409 -29.10 -9.98 15.95
CA GLY A 409 -28.86 -11.41 15.79
C GLY A 409 -27.37 -11.78 15.84
N ASP A 410 -27.07 -12.98 16.34
CA ASP A 410 -25.70 -13.51 16.34
C ASP A 410 -25.29 -13.94 14.92
N SER A 411 -24.55 -13.06 14.25
CA SER A 411 -24.06 -13.21 12.88
C SER A 411 -22.60 -13.67 12.78
N ARG A 412 -21.98 -14.07 13.92
CA ARG A 412 -20.54 -14.41 13.98
C ARG A 412 -20.12 -15.47 12.95
N TYR A 413 -20.91 -16.52 12.80
CA TYR A 413 -20.64 -17.59 11.83
C TYR A 413 -20.56 -17.06 10.37
N LEU A 414 -21.47 -16.17 9.96
CA LEU A 414 -21.40 -15.53 8.64
C LEU A 414 -20.24 -14.54 8.53
N SER A 415 -19.87 -13.86 9.63
CA SER A 415 -18.68 -13.00 9.65
C SER A 415 -17.39 -13.80 9.42
N ASP A 416 -17.29 -14.99 10.02
CA ASP A 416 -16.15 -15.89 9.83
C ASP A 416 -16.15 -16.51 8.42
N ASP A 417 -17.30 -16.88 7.87
CA ASP A 417 -17.44 -17.38 6.50
C ASP A 417 -17.10 -16.32 5.43
N VAL A 418 -17.55 -15.06 5.60
CA VAL A 418 -17.14 -13.94 4.73
C VAL A 418 -15.64 -13.71 4.84
N LEU A 419 -15.08 -13.72 6.07
CA LEU A 419 -13.65 -13.55 6.27
C LEU A 419 -12.84 -14.69 5.64
N ALA A 420 -13.37 -15.92 5.64
CA ALA A 420 -12.77 -17.08 4.98
C ALA A 420 -12.77 -16.90 3.45
N VAL A 421 -13.92 -16.59 2.82
CA VAL A 421 -13.99 -16.44 1.36
C VAL A 421 -13.21 -15.21 0.84
N VAL A 422 -13.09 -14.15 1.65
CA VAL A 422 -12.19 -13.01 1.38
C VAL A 422 -10.71 -13.45 1.39
N LYS A 423 -10.30 -14.30 2.35
CA LYS A 423 -8.93 -14.84 2.41
C LYS A 423 -8.66 -15.83 1.28
N GLU A 424 -9.63 -16.67 0.94
CA GLU A 424 -9.60 -17.57 -0.22
C GLU A 424 -9.36 -16.75 -1.50
N HIS A 425 -10.20 -15.72 -1.75
CA HIS A 425 -10.05 -14.81 -2.90
C HIS A 425 -8.66 -14.18 -3.00
N GLN A 426 -8.16 -13.59 -1.91
CA GLN A 426 -6.83 -12.97 -1.92
C GLN A 426 -5.70 -14.00 -2.07
N SER A 427 -5.87 -15.23 -1.57
CA SER A 427 -4.91 -16.33 -1.78
C SER A 427 -4.82 -16.73 -3.26
N VAL A 428 -5.97 -17.00 -3.91
CA VAL A 428 -6.03 -17.34 -5.33
C VAL A 428 -5.52 -16.17 -6.19
N LYS A 429 -5.91 -14.92 -5.90
CA LYS A 429 -5.42 -13.72 -6.60
C LYS A 429 -3.89 -13.55 -6.49
N CYS A 430 -3.33 -13.79 -5.31
CA CYS A 430 -1.88 -13.76 -5.10
C CYS A 430 -1.16 -14.89 -5.86
N ARG A 431 -1.69 -16.12 -5.85
CA ARG A 431 -1.13 -17.26 -6.62
C ARG A 431 -1.21 -17.02 -8.12
N ALA A 432 -2.36 -16.59 -8.65
CA ALA A 432 -2.54 -16.24 -10.05
C ALA A 432 -1.56 -15.13 -10.47
N THR A 433 -1.44 -14.06 -9.68
CA THR A 433 -0.51 -12.95 -9.96
C THR A 433 0.94 -13.42 -9.95
N ARG A 434 1.34 -14.25 -8.99
CA ARG A 434 2.68 -14.84 -8.93
C ARG A 434 2.98 -15.72 -10.15
N LEU A 435 2.07 -16.62 -10.51
CA LEU A 435 2.22 -17.52 -11.67
C LEU A 435 2.28 -16.74 -12.99
N CYS A 436 1.53 -15.63 -13.11
CA CYS A 436 1.68 -14.69 -14.24
C CYS A 436 3.10 -14.12 -14.32
N SER A 437 3.64 -13.58 -13.22
CA SER A 437 4.98 -12.99 -13.19
C SER A 437 6.09 -14.02 -13.36
N GLU A 438 5.94 -15.22 -12.78
CA GLU A 438 6.89 -16.34 -12.94
C GLU A 438 6.96 -16.77 -14.42
N SER A 439 5.82 -17.00 -15.08
CA SER A 439 5.76 -17.37 -16.51
C SER A 439 6.19 -16.24 -17.45
N GLU A 440 5.85 -14.98 -17.16
CA GLU A 440 6.37 -13.82 -17.90
C GLU A 440 7.90 -13.74 -17.80
N SER A 441 8.47 -13.97 -16.60
CA SER A 441 9.93 -13.96 -16.40
C SER A 441 10.64 -15.11 -17.11
N GLY A 442 10.03 -16.29 -17.18
CA GLY A 442 10.52 -17.43 -17.97
C GLY A 442 10.59 -17.09 -19.46
N LEU A 443 9.50 -16.55 -20.01
CA LEU A 443 9.43 -16.09 -21.40
C LEU A 443 10.47 -14.99 -21.68
N ARG A 444 10.63 -14.02 -20.75
CA ARG A 444 11.60 -12.93 -20.87
C ARG A 444 13.04 -13.44 -20.98
N ASN A 445 13.43 -14.41 -20.15
CA ASN A 445 14.77 -14.99 -20.17
C ASN A 445 15.06 -15.72 -21.50
N ILE A 446 14.10 -16.51 -22.00
CA ILE A 446 14.26 -17.27 -23.24
C ILE A 446 14.35 -16.34 -24.47
N LEU A 447 13.52 -15.31 -24.51
CA LEU A 447 13.48 -14.36 -25.64
C LEU A 447 14.65 -13.36 -25.63
N GLN A 448 15.33 -13.16 -24.50
CA GLN A 448 16.52 -12.30 -24.39
C GLN A 448 17.86 -13.02 -24.69
N ASP A 449 17.93 -14.35 -24.68
CA ASP A 449 19.19 -15.10 -24.87
C ASP A 449 20.02 -14.69 -26.12
N PRO A 450 19.44 -14.42 -27.31
CA PRO A 450 20.22 -13.97 -28.47
C PRO A 450 21.01 -12.66 -28.21
N LEU A 451 20.48 -11.74 -27.40
CA LEU A 451 21.15 -10.49 -27.03
C LEU A 451 22.32 -10.75 -26.07
N LEU A 452 22.15 -11.69 -25.13
CA LEU A 452 23.18 -12.10 -24.18
C LEU A 452 24.38 -12.74 -24.88
N VAL A 453 24.14 -13.63 -25.85
CA VAL A 453 25.20 -14.27 -26.64
C VAL A 453 25.92 -13.28 -27.55
N TYR A 454 25.19 -12.30 -28.11
CA TYR A 454 25.80 -11.20 -28.88
C TYR A 454 26.77 -10.36 -28.04
N ALA A 455 26.44 -10.03 -26.80
CA ALA A 455 27.32 -9.24 -25.93
C ALA A 455 28.68 -9.94 -25.69
N GLN A 456 28.66 -11.26 -25.52
CA GLN A 456 29.86 -12.09 -25.36
C GLN A 456 30.70 -12.10 -26.66
N TRP A 457 30.07 -12.34 -27.82
CA TRP A 457 30.74 -12.29 -29.12
C TRP A 457 31.36 -10.92 -29.39
N SER A 458 30.62 -9.83 -29.15
CA SER A 458 31.09 -8.46 -29.38
C SER A 458 32.38 -8.16 -28.59
N HIS A 459 32.48 -8.64 -27.35
CA HIS A 459 33.69 -8.50 -26.54
C HIS A 459 34.89 -9.26 -27.15
N MET A 460 34.67 -10.50 -27.61
CA MET A 460 35.70 -11.31 -28.27
C MET A 460 36.18 -10.70 -29.59
N VAL A 461 35.29 -10.03 -30.35
CA VAL A 461 35.67 -9.30 -31.57
C VAL A 461 36.60 -8.12 -31.25
N SER A 462 36.27 -7.30 -30.25
CA SER A 462 37.10 -6.16 -29.86
C SER A 462 38.54 -6.58 -29.52
N GLN A 463 38.71 -7.63 -28.71
CA GLN A 463 40.04 -8.16 -28.34
C GLN A 463 40.87 -8.56 -29.58
N VAL A 464 40.25 -9.25 -30.56
CA VAL A 464 40.94 -9.71 -31.77
C VAL A 464 41.24 -8.55 -32.74
N LEU A 465 40.38 -7.53 -32.79
CA LEU A 465 40.64 -6.32 -33.58
C LEU A 465 41.83 -5.52 -33.04
N GLU A 466 41.95 -5.36 -31.72
CA GLU A 466 43.11 -4.72 -31.08
C GLU A 466 44.40 -5.51 -31.31
N ALA A 467 44.40 -6.82 -31.02
CA ALA A 467 45.58 -7.69 -31.22
C ALA A 467 46.07 -7.74 -32.68
N SER A 468 45.23 -7.38 -33.65
CA SER A 468 45.59 -7.32 -35.08
C SER A 468 46.26 -6.00 -35.55
N ALA A 469 46.52 -5.05 -34.65
CA ALA A 469 46.99 -3.71 -35.00
C ALA A 469 48.44 -3.67 -35.52
N GLU A 470 49.41 -4.23 -34.78
CA GLU A 470 50.85 -3.97 -34.96
C GLU A 470 51.69 -5.25 -35.14
N VAL A 471 51.20 -6.23 -35.91
CA VAL A 471 51.91 -7.51 -36.12
C VAL A 471 52.70 -7.51 -37.43
N THR A 472 54.02 -7.66 -37.31
CA THR A 472 54.97 -7.76 -38.43
C THR A 472 55.56 -9.16 -38.63
N ASP A 473 55.33 -10.09 -37.68
CA ASP A 473 55.87 -11.45 -37.71
C ASP A 473 54.89 -12.46 -38.32
N PHE A 474 55.40 -13.29 -39.24
CA PHE A 474 54.62 -14.12 -40.16
C PHE A 474 53.82 -15.23 -39.44
N SER A 475 54.37 -15.80 -38.36
CA SER A 475 53.71 -16.84 -37.55
C SER A 475 52.41 -16.30 -36.91
N ASN A 476 52.49 -15.10 -36.35
CA ASN A 476 51.39 -14.45 -35.63
C ASN A 476 50.27 -13.98 -36.59
N ILE A 477 50.62 -13.58 -37.81
CA ILE A 477 49.66 -13.17 -38.86
C ILE A 477 48.69 -14.31 -39.21
N ALA A 478 49.18 -15.55 -39.34
CA ALA A 478 48.34 -16.70 -39.69
C ALA A 478 47.30 -17.04 -38.61
N MET A 479 47.71 -17.07 -37.34
CA MET A 479 46.83 -17.34 -36.19
C MET A 479 45.74 -16.27 -36.04
N LEU A 480 46.06 -14.99 -36.29
CA LEU A 480 45.09 -13.91 -36.25
C LEU A 480 44.02 -14.04 -37.35
N VAL A 481 44.42 -14.39 -38.58
CA VAL A 481 43.46 -14.63 -39.67
C VAL A 481 42.50 -15.78 -39.33
N GLN A 482 43.00 -16.89 -38.76
CA GLN A 482 42.16 -18.03 -38.37
C GLN A 482 41.16 -17.69 -37.24
N ASN A 483 41.57 -16.85 -36.27
CA ASN A 483 40.68 -16.36 -35.22
C ASN A 483 39.60 -15.40 -35.76
N ILE A 484 39.97 -14.51 -36.68
CA ILE A 484 39.03 -13.63 -37.39
C ILE A 484 38.00 -14.47 -38.18
N GLU A 485 38.44 -15.52 -38.87
CA GLU A 485 37.55 -16.42 -39.62
C GLU A 485 36.57 -17.20 -38.74
N ARG A 486 36.95 -17.54 -37.49
CA ARG A 486 36.00 -18.12 -36.53
C ARG A 486 34.94 -17.09 -36.15
N LEU A 487 35.35 -15.92 -35.66
CA LEU A 487 34.42 -14.87 -35.23
C LEU A 487 33.46 -14.41 -36.33
N LEU A 488 33.88 -14.45 -37.59
CA LEU A 488 33.02 -14.19 -38.74
C LEU A 488 31.93 -15.26 -38.95
N ARG A 489 32.19 -16.53 -38.66
CA ARG A 489 31.14 -17.59 -38.68
C ARG A 489 30.18 -17.45 -37.50
N ASP A 490 30.73 -17.23 -36.30
CA ASP A 490 29.97 -17.01 -35.07
C ASP A 490 28.98 -15.81 -35.25
N SER A 491 29.41 -14.80 -36.02
CA SER A 491 28.60 -13.63 -36.40
C SER A 491 27.42 -13.94 -37.35
N VAL A 492 27.54 -14.94 -38.22
CA VAL A 492 26.43 -15.34 -39.12
C VAL A 492 25.37 -16.10 -38.32
N GLN A 493 25.78 -17.01 -37.44
CA GLN A 493 24.86 -17.71 -36.54
C GLN A 493 24.10 -16.74 -35.62
N LEU A 494 24.75 -15.68 -35.15
CA LEU A 494 24.08 -14.59 -34.41
C LEU A 494 23.03 -13.86 -35.26
N GLN A 495 23.30 -13.59 -36.54
CA GLN A 495 22.32 -12.96 -37.42
C GLN A 495 21.09 -13.86 -37.66
N GLU A 496 21.29 -15.17 -37.79
CA GLU A 496 20.19 -16.14 -37.89
C GLU A 496 19.32 -16.13 -36.63
N ARG A 497 19.93 -16.22 -35.43
CA ARG A 497 19.19 -16.14 -34.15
C ARG A 497 18.47 -14.81 -33.96
N PHE A 498 19.08 -13.69 -34.36
CA PHE A 498 18.43 -12.38 -34.36
C PHE A 498 17.25 -12.30 -35.33
N SER A 499 17.35 -12.86 -36.53
CA SER A 499 16.23 -12.89 -37.48
C SER A 499 15.05 -13.71 -36.97
N LEU A 500 15.31 -14.82 -36.27
CA LEU A 500 14.27 -15.65 -35.65
C LEU A 500 13.57 -14.93 -34.49
N LEU A 501 14.29 -14.12 -33.70
CA LEU A 501 13.69 -13.27 -32.67
C LEU A 501 12.92 -12.08 -33.27
N GLN A 502 13.42 -11.48 -34.34
CA GLN A 502 12.77 -10.35 -35.02
C GLN A 502 11.42 -10.71 -35.66
N VAL A 503 11.23 -11.97 -36.08
CA VAL A 503 9.94 -12.50 -36.57
C VAL A 503 8.92 -12.71 -35.44
N LYS A 504 9.34 -12.69 -34.17
CA LYS A 504 8.48 -12.90 -32.99
C LYS A 504 7.98 -11.59 -32.35
N GLY A 505 8.02 -10.45 -33.08
CA GLY A 505 7.58 -9.14 -32.58
C GLY A 505 6.17 -9.16 -31.97
N ASP A 506 5.18 -9.68 -32.71
CA ASP A 506 3.79 -9.82 -32.25
C ASP A 506 3.68 -10.60 -30.92
N LEU A 507 4.61 -11.54 -30.65
CA LEU A 507 4.66 -12.31 -29.42
C LEU A 507 5.20 -11.47 -28.25
N LEU A 508 6.26 -10.68 -28.48
CA LEU A 508 6.81 -9.73 -27.51
C LEU A 508 5.75 -8.71 -27.08
N ASP A 509 5.02 -8.13 -28.04
CA ASP A 509 3.91 -7.22 -27.80
C ASP A 509 2.82 -7.87 -26.94
N SER A 510 2.46 -9.12 -27.26
CA SER A 510 1.38 -9.85 -26.59
C SER A 510 1.68 -10.27 -25.14
N VAL A 511 2.96 -10.45 -24.78
CA VAL A 511 3.41 -10.95 -23.46
C VAL A 511 3.89 -9.82 -22.55
N PHE A 512 4.70 -8.90 -23.09
CA PHE A 512 5.34 -7.83 -22.30
C PHE A 512 4.63 -6.48 -22.42
N GLY A 513 3.69 -6.34 -23.35
CA GLY A 513 3.08 -5.07 -23.72
C GLY A 513 3.98 -4.21 -24.62
N PRO A 514 3.41 -3.25 -25.36
CA PRO A 514 4.11 -2.51 -26.41
C PRO A 514 5.31 -1.73 -25.88
N GLU A 515 5.20 -1.04 -24.74
CA GLU A 515 6.30 -0.20 -24.21
C GLU A 515 7.57 -1.00 -23.86
N HIS A 516 7.42 -2.24 -23.40
CA HIS A 516 8.56 -3.12 -23.09
C HIS A 516 9.05 -3.91 -24.32
N SER A 517 8.15 -4.20 -25.26
CA SER A 517 8.47 -4.79 -26.56
C SER A 517 9.29 -3.83 -27.43
N ASP A 518 8.84 -2.59 -27.60
CA ASP A 518 9.54 -1.52 -28.34
C ASP A 518 10.98 -1.32 -27.84
N GLY A 519 11.18 -1.34 -26.52
CA GLY A 519 12.51 -1.26 -25.90
C GLY A 519 13.41 -2.42 -26.32
N LEU A 520 12.94 -3.66 -26.19
CA LEU A 520 13.68 -4.87 -26.56
C LEU A 520 13.93 -4.97 -28.07
N GLN A 521 12.96 -4.57 -28.89
CA GLN A 521 13.07 -4.55 -30.34
C GLN A 521 14.01 -3.42 -30.81
N GLY A 522 14.10 -2.32 -30.05
CA GLY A 522 15.13 -1.28 -30.17
C GLY A 522 16.54 -1.79 -29.85
N GLU A 523 16.71 -2.51 -28.73
CA GLU A 523 17.98 -3.15 -28.35
C GLU A 523 18.44 -4.17 -29.40
N LEU A 524 17.54 -5.05 -29.86
CA LEU A 524 17.79 -5.99 -30.96
C LEU A 524 18.21 -5.27 -32.25
N SER A 525 17.51 -4.20 -32.60
CA SER A 525 17.83 -3.37 -33.78
C SER A 525 19.18 -2.65 -33.66
N ALA A 526 19.64 -2.35 -32.44
CA ALA A 526 20.97 -1.78 -32.19
C ALA A 526 22.06 -2.86 -32.21
N ALA A 527 21.78 -4.04 -31.64
CA ALA A 527 22.68 -5.20 -31.63
C ALA A 527 22.96 -5.71 -33.05
N ILE A 528 21.95 -5.80 -33.92
CA ILE A 528 22.11 -6.14 -35.35
C ILE A 528 23.05 -5.14 -36.05
N ARG A 529 22.79 -3.83 -35.93
CA ARG A 529 23.63 -2.78 -36.55
C ARG A 529 25.07 -2.80 -36.06
N ASN A 530 25.29 -2.99 -34.76
CA ASN A 530 26.64 -3.09 -34.19
C ASN A 530 27.35 -4.39 -34.58
N ARG A 531 26.63 -5.51 -34.69
CA ARG A 531 27.14 -6.78 -35.23
C ARG A 531 27.63 -6.61 -36.67
N GLU A 532 26.85 -5.93 -37.51
CA GLU A 532 27.21 -5.64 -38.91
C GLU A 532 28.49 -4.78 -39.01
N LEU A 533 28.60 -3.72 -38.20
CA LEU A 533 29.79 -2.88 -38.12
C LEU A 533 31.05 -3.68 -37.72
N LEU A 534 30.95 -4.50 -36.66
CA LEU A 534 32.04 -5.33 -36.17
C LEU A 534 32.42 -6.44 -37.17
N HIS A 535 31.44 -7.03 -37.86
CA HIS A 535 31.66 -7.99 -38.94
C HIS A 535 32.42 -7.37 -40.13
N ALA A 536 32.05 -6.14 -40.53
CA ALA A 536 32.75 -5.41 -41.59
C ALA A 536 34.21 -5.07 -41.20
N GLN A 537 34.44 -4.67 -39.94
CA GLN A 537 35.79 -4.41 -39.42
C GLN A 537 36.68 -5.67 -39.42
N LEU A 538 36.11 -6.83 -39.05
CA LEU A 538 36.81 -8.12 -39.12
C LEU A 538 37.20 -8.50 -40.56
N LEU A 539 36.28 -8.33 -41.53
CA LEU A 539 36.57 -8.54 -42.96
C LEU A 539 37.71 -7.63 -43.45
N GLN A 540 37.69 -6.35 -43.06
CA GLN A 540 38.74 -5.39 -43.42
C GLN A 540 40.10 -5.75 -42.80
N ARG A 541 40.15 -6.27 -41.57
CA ARG A 541 41.40 -6.71 -40.94
C ARG A 541 41.95 -7.99 -41.58
N LYS A 542 41.09 -8.95 -41.95
CA LYS A 542 41.49 -10.14 -42.70
C LYS A 542 42.18 -9.79 -44.02
N SER A 543 41.59 -8.91 -44.84
CA SER A 543 42.17 -8.54 -46.14
C SER A 543 43.53 -7.83 -46.02
N ARG A 544 43.69 -6.94 -45.02
CA ARG A 544 44.99 -6.28 -44.73
C ARG A 544 46.09 -7.30 -44.42
N LEU A 545 45.80 -8.29 -43.57
CA LEU A 545 46.76 -9.30 -43.15
C LEU A 545 47.14 -10.24 -44.31
N GLN A 546 46.18 -10.62 -45.16
CA GLN A 546 46.45 -11.45 -46.34
C GLN A 546 47.37 -10.75 -47.35
N GLY A 547 47.26 -9.43 -47.54
CA GLY A 547 48.13 -8.67 -48.44
C GLY A 547 49.61 -8.61 -48.02
N LEU A 548 49.92 -8.79 -46.73
CA LEU A 548 51.30 -8.84 -46.23
C LEU A 548 51.97 -10.20 -46.54
N ILE A 549 51.20 -11.29 -46.57
CA ILE A 549 51.71 -12.66 -46.81
C ILE A 549 52.28 -12.81 -48.22
N SER A 550 51.70 -12.14 -49.23
CA SER A 550 52.17 -12.24 -50.62
C SER A 550 53.54 -11.61 -50.82
N ARG A 551 53.78 -10.42 -50.25
CA ARG A 551 54.93 -9.57 -50.57
C ARG A 551 56.28 -10.10 -50.09
N THR A 552 56.30 -10.93 -49.05
CA THR A 552 57.55 -11.53 -48.53
C THR A 552 58.04 -12.72 -49.36
N LYS A 553 57.20 -13.32 -50.19
CA LYS A 553 57.58 -14.45 -51.05
C LYS A 553 58.51 -14.00 -52.18
N ASP A 554 58.11 -12.95 -52.90
CA ASP A 554 58.75 -12.51 -54.16
C ASP A 554 60.21 -12.06 -53.98
N PHE A 555 60.61 -11.65 -52.76
CA PHE A 555 62.00 -11.34 -52.44
C PHE A 555 62.92 -12.58 -52.43
N GLY A 556 62.43 -13.72 -51.92
CA GLY A 556 63.25 -14.92 -51.70
C GLY A 556 63.74 -15.54 -53.00
N ASP A 557 62.83 -15.67 -53.97
CA ASP A 557 63.11 -16.29 -55.27
C ASP A 557 64.14 -15.48 -56.09
N ALA A 558 64.13 -14.15 -55.95
CA ALA A 558 65.07 -13.26 -56.64
C ALA A 558 66.50 -13.29 -56.06
N TYR A 559 66.64 -13.49 -54.75
CA TYR A 559 67.94 -13.51 -54.06
C TYR A 559 68.81 -14.72 -54.43
N GLU A 560 68.23 -15.92 -54.48
CA GLU A 560 68.94 -17.16 -54.84
C GLU A 560 69.44 -17.17 -56.30
N LEU A 561 68.69 -16.55 -57.22
CA LEU A 561 69.05 -16.47 -58.63
C LEU A 561 70.35 -15.68 -58.87
N ILE A 562 70.61 -14.62 -58.10
CA ILE A 562 71.85 -13.85 -58.22
C ILE A 562 73.00 -14.58 -57.51
N ARG A 563 72.75 -15.17 -56.32
CA ARG A 563 73.80 -15.89 -55.57
C ARG A 563 74.40 -17.05 -56.38
N SER A 564 73.56 -17.81 -57.08
CA SER A 564 73.99 -18.92 -57.93
C SER A 564 74.81 -18.47 -59.15
N LYS A 565 74.45 -17.36 -59.82
CA LYS A 565 75.27 -16.76 -60.89
C LYS A 565 76.66 -16.35 -60.40
N LEU A 566 76.75 -15.67 -59.25
CA LEU A 566 78.02 -15.19 -58.70
C LEU A 566 78.97 -16.36 -58.34
N ALA A 567 78.45 -17.48 -57.86
CA ALA A 567 79.24 -18.69 -57.62
C ALA A 567 79.85 -19.24 -58.92
N SER A 568 79.02 -19.42 -59.97
CA SER A 568 79.48 -19.95 -61.27
C SER A 568 80.59 -19.10 -61.93
N LEU A 569 80.55 -17.77 -61.76
CA LEU A 569 81.59 -16.87 -62.26
C LEU A 569 82.87 -16.94 -61.41
N ARG A 570 82.74 -17.22 -60.11
CA ARG A 570 83.88 -17.46 -59.19
C ARG A 570 84.64 -18.74 -59.56
N ASP A 571 83.93 -19.82 -59.87
CA ASP A 571 84.53 -21.09 -60.29
C ASP A 571 85.23 -20.98 -61.66
N ARG A 572 84.61 -20.26 -62.62
CA ARG A 572 85.19 -20.00 -63.95
C ARG A 572 86.49 -19.21 -63.89
N LEU A 573 86.62 -18.27 -62.95
CA LEU A 573 87.88 -17.52 -62.74
C LEU A 573 89.01 -18.44 -62.28
N VAL A 574 88.74 -19.30 -61.30
CA VAL A 574 89.75 -20.24 -60.75
C VAL A 574 90.20 -21.25 -61.81
N ALA A 575 89.29 -21.72 -62.67
CA ALA A 575 89.63 -22.64 -63.75
C ALA A 575 90.57 -22.04 -64.82
N ALA A 576 90.59 -20.71 -64.97
CA ALA A 576 91.40 -20.01 -65.97
C ALA A 576 92.79 -19.57 -65.45
N ASP A 577 93.04 -19.56 -64.14
CA ASP A 577 94.29 -19.05 -63.53
C ASP A 577 95.42 -20.09 -63.48
N THR A 578 95.89 -20.53 -64.65
CA THR A 578 96.98 -21.52 -64.81
C THR A 578 98.09 -21.02 -65.74
N LEU A 579 99.35 -21.29 -65.42
CA LEU A 579 100.50 -20.86 -66.25
C LEU A 579 100.52 -21.59 -67.60
N GLN A 580 100.69 -20.83 -68.68
CA GLN A 580 100.61 -21.33 -70.06
C GLN A 580 102.00 -21.59 -70.69
N PRO A 581 102.13 -22.56 -71.62
CA PRO A 581 103.41 -22.96 -72.20
C PRO A 581 103.94 -22.01 -73.29
N ASP A 582 103.06 -21.43 -74.11
CA ASP A 582 103.45 -20.60 -75.24
C ASP A 582 102.67 -19.28 -75.32
N ILE A 583 103.08 -18.43 -76.26
CA ILE A 583 102.56 -17.08 -76.42
C ILE A 583 101.12 -17.01 -76.95
N LEU A 584 100.64 -18.05 -77.65
CA LEU A 584 99.27 -18.16 -78.14
C LEU A 584 98.35 -18.65 -77.03
N ALA A 585 98.81 -19.60 -76.23
CA ALA A 585 98.12 -20.07 -75.03
C ALA A 585 97.96 -18.94 -73.99
N LYS A 586 99.01 -18.14 -73.74
CA LYS A 586 98.91 -16.92 -72.90
C LYS A 586 97.86 -15.93 -73.43
N LYS A 587 97.82 -15.67 -74.75
CA LYS A 587 96.80 -14.80 -75.37
C LYS A 587 95.38 -15.35 -75.19
N SER A 588 95.17 -16.65 -75.42
CA SER A 588 93.88 -17.32 -75.21
C SER A 588 93.38 -17.22 -73.76
N GLN A 589 94.28 -17.30 -72.77
CA GLN A 589 93.94 -17.11 -71.36
C GLN A 589 93.46 -15.68 -71.06
N SER A 590 94.11 -14.65 -71.63
CA SER A 590 93.73 -13.25 -71.45
C SER A 590 92.29 -12.97 -71.94
N ASP A 591 91.93 -13.48 -73.11
CA ASP A 591 90.56 -13.37 -73.63
C ASP A 591 89.52 -14.11 -72.77
N GLN A 592 89.88 -15.23 -72.12
CA GLN A 592 88.98 -15.91 -71.18
C GLN A 592 88.67 -15.07 -69.95
N PHE A 593 89.68 -14.41 -69.35
CA PHE A 593 89.44 -13.48 -68.23
C PHE A 593 88.57 -12.29 -68.67
N ARG A 594 88.77 -11.77 -69.89
CA ARG A 594 87.99 -10.66 -70.46
C ARG A 594 86.50 -11.02 -70.67
N VAL A 595 86.19 -12.27 -71.01
CA VAL A 595 84.80 -12.77 -71.06
C VAL A 595 84.19 -12.84 -69.66
N ILE A 596 84.93 -13.37 -68.67
CA ILE A 596 84.44 -13.47 -67.28
C ILE A 596 84.17 -12.09 -66.67
N GLN A 597 84.96 -11.06 -67.03
CA GLN A 597 84.69 -9.68 -66.59
C GLN A 597 83.34 -9.18 -67.08
N LYS A 598 82.99 -9.44 -68.36
CA LYS A 598 81.74 -8.95 -68.94
C LYS A 598 80.50 -9.60 -68.31
N ASP A 599 80.55 -10.90 -68.02
CA ASP A 599 79.45 -11.60 -67.34
C ASP A 599 79.20 -11.08 -65.91
N LEU A 600 80.21 -10.48 -65.27
CA LEU A 600 80.10 -9.80 -63.97
C LEU A 600 79.48 -8.41 -64.07
N GLU A 601 79.66 -7.71 -65.19
CA GLU A 601 79.06 -6.40 -65.45
C GLU A 601 77.53 -6.54 -65.69
N ASP A 602 77.09 -7.58 -66.41
CA ASP A 602 75.66 -7.91 -66.61
C ASP A 602 74.92 -8.28 -65.30
N CYS A 603 75.63 -8.54 -64.20
CA CYS A 603 75.04 -8.81 -62.90
C CYS A 603 74.58 -7.55 -62.15
N ASP A 604 75.12 -6.36 -62.46
CA ASP A 604 74.84 -5.10 -61.76
C ASP A 604 73.35 -4.72 -61.84
N ALA A 605 72.78 -4.74 -63.04
CA ALA A 605 71.37 -4.43 -63.29
C ALA A 605 70.39 -5.38 -62.53
N HIS A 606 70.79 -6.62 -62.28
CA HIS A 606 69.99 -7.57 -61.49
C HIS A 606 70.03 -7.23 -60.00
N ILE A 607 71.18 -6.76 -59.49
CA ILE A 607 71.35 -6.31 -58.10
C ILE A 607 70.49 -5.04 -57.85
N THR A 608 70.44 -4.10 -58.80
CA THR A 608 69.59 -2.90 -58.68
C THR A 608 68.09 -3.22 -58.54
N VAL A 609 67.59 -4.23 -59.27
CA VAL A 609 66.19 -4.67 -59.13
C VAL A 609 65.92 -5.25 -57.75
N LEU A 610 66.83 -6.09 -57.24
CA LEU A 610 66.70 -6.73 -55.93
C LEU A 610 66.65 -5.69 -54.79
N GLU A 611 67.35 -4.55 -54.90
CA GLU A 611 67.30 -3.47 -53.91
C GLU A 611 65.88 -2.94 -53.66
N THR A 612 65.04 -2.87 -54.71
CA THR A 612 63.67 -2.36 -54.60
C THR A 612 62.73 -3.26 -53.77
N LEU A 613 63.06 -4.56 -53.68
CA LEU A 613 62.26 -5.57 -52.96
C LEU A 613 62.66 -5.71 -51.47
N VAL A 614 63.74 -5.06 -51.04
CA VAL A 614 64.27 -5.13 -49.67
C VAL A 614 63.45 -4.35 -48.64
N SER A 615 62.69 -3.33 -49.09
CA SER A 615 62.27 -2.15 -48.32
C SER A 615 61.29 -2.35 -47.15
N SER A 616 61.02 -3.59 -46.70
CA SER A 616 60.11 -3.87 -45.59
C SER A 616 60.56 -4.97 -44.62
N SER A 617 61.84 -5.41 -44.63
CA SER A 617 62.35 -6.39 -43.67
C SER A 617 63.84 -6.17 -43.34
N PRO A 618 64.21 -6.00 -42.04
CA PRO A 618 65.61 -5.86 -41.66
C PRO A 618 66.43 -7.16 -41.90
N SER A 619 65.78 -8.32 -41.81
CA SER A 619 66.42 -9.61 -42.15
C SER A 619 66.78 -9.67 -43.65
N ASN A 620 65.90 -9.18 -44.52
CA ASN A 620 66.12 -9.15 -45.97
C ASN A 620 67.23 -8.13 -46.34
N ARG A 621 67.25 -6.98 -45.65
CA ARG A 621 68.28 -5.93 -45.78
C ARG A 621 69.69 -6.48 -45.58
N THR A 622 69.94 -7.19 -44.47
CA THR A 622 71.27 -7.75 -44.15
C THR A 622 71.69 -8.93 -45.05
N GLN A 623 70.79 -9.49 -45.86
CA GLN A 623 71.12 -10.50 -46.87
C GLN A 623 71.55 -9.84 -48.19
N PHE A 624 70.79 -8.85 -48.64
CA PHE A 624 71.12 -8.03 -49.83
C PHE A 624 72.51 -7.36 -49.71
N GLU A 625 72.81 -6.76 -48.55
CA GLU A 625 74.08 -6.07 -48.30
C GLU A 625 75.31 -7.01 -48.39
N ARG A 626 75.17 -8.29 -48.00
CA ARG A 626 76.20 -9.33 -48.16
C ARG A 626 76.44 -9.68 -49.62
N LEU A 627 75.37 -9.94 -50.37
CA LEU A 627 75.44 -10.32 -51.78
C LEU A 627 76.07 -9.21 -52.64
N CYS A 628 75.82 -7.93 -52.29
CA CYS A 628 76.48 -6.78 -52.91
C CYS A 628 77.99 -6.72 -52.65
N ALA A 629 78.47 -7.19 -51.48
CA ALA A 629 79.90 -7.25 -51.16
C ALA A 629 80.60 -8.39 -51.93
N ASP A 630 79.96 -9.56 -52.00
CA ASP A 630 80.46 -10.73 -52.74
C ASP A 630 80.70 -10.44 -54.24
N TRP A 631 79.78 -9.70 -54.87
CA TRP A 631 79.92 -9.25 -56.27
C TRP A 631 81.10 -8.28 -56.46
N LYS A 632 81.20 -7.23 -55.63
CA LYS A 632 82.29 -6.23 -55.70
C LYS A 632 83.67 -6.85 -55.53
N HIS A 633 83.80 -7.82 -54.61
CA HIS A 633 85.05 -8.55 -54.42
C HIS A 633 85.44 -9.36 -55.67
N LEU A 634 84.49 -10.08 -56.25
CA LEU A 634 84.76 -10.91 -57.44
C LEU A 634 85.08 -10.06 -58.67
N HIS A 635 84.32 -8.98 -58.91
CA HIS A 635 84.59 -8.02 -59.99
C HIS A 635 86.00 -7.41 -59.91
N THR A 636 86.50 -7.15 -58.69
CA THR A 636 87.85 -6.62 -58.49
C THR A 636 88.92 -7.68 -58.81
N ALA A 637 88.71 -8.94 -58.40
CA ALA A 637 89.66 -10.02 -58.63
C ALA A 637 89.86 -10.35 -60.13
N VAL A 638 88.78 -10.40 -60.92
CA VAL A 638 88.87 -10.67 -62.37
C VAL A 638 89.65 -9.57 -63.10
N ARG A 639 89.42 -8.30 -62.75
CA ARG A 639 90.11 -7.15 -63.36
C ARG A 639 91.63 -7.21 -63.18
N MET A 640 92.11 -7.64 -62.01
CA MET A 640 93.55 -7.82 -61.76
C MET A 640 94.13 -8.91 -62.68
N LYS A 641 93.42 -10.04 -62.84
CA LYS A 641 93.88 -11.17 -63.66
C LYS A 641 93.94 -10.89 -65.15
N VAL A 642 93.03 -10.05 -65.68
CA VAL A 642 93.16 -9.52 -67.04
C VAL A 642 94.51 -8.80 -67.20
N HIS A 643 94.82 -7.87 -66.30
CA HIS A 643 96.04 -7.05 -66.40
C HIS A 643 97.34 -7.87 -66.25
N GLU A 644 97.40 -8.79 -65.28
CA GLU A 644 98.53 -9.72 -65.09
C GLU A 644 98.81 -10.58 -66.34
N SER A 645 97.75 -10.95 -67.08
CA SER A 645 97.87 -11.75 -68.30
C SER A 645 98.41 -10.95 -69.49
N GLU A 646 97.98 -9.69 -69.66
CA GLU A 646 98.40 -8.81 -70.76
C GLU A 646 99.89 -8.45 -70.66
N GLU A 647 100.38 -8.17 -69.44
CA GLU A 647 101.80 -7.95 -69.14
C GLU A 647 102.65 -9.19 -69.49
N SER A 648 102.20 -10.39 -69.07
CA SER A 648 102.86 -11.69 -69.31
C SER A 648 102.99 -12.08 -70.80
N ILE A 649 102.19 -11.46 -71.67
CA ILE A 649 102.24 -11.62 -73.12
C ILE A 649 103.30 -10.68 -73.72
N ALA A 650 103.29 -9.41 -73.33
CA ALA A 650 104.20 -8.39 -73.85
C ALA A 650 105.69 -8.73 -73.62
N ASP A 651 106.02 -9.26 -72.43
CA ASP A 651 107.37 -9.75 -72.12
C ASP A 651 107.82 -10.86 -73.11
N HIS A 652 106.91 -11.78 -73.43
CA HIS A 652 107.19 -12.92 -74.31
C HIS A 652 107.38 -12.46 -75.76
N GLU A 653 106.62 -11.47 -76.23
CA GLU A 653 106.82 -10.87 -77.56
C GLU A 653 108.18 -10.18 -77.66
N SER A 654 108.54 -9.38 -76.64
CA SER A 654 109.83 -8.67 -76.60
C SER A 654 111.04 -9.60 -76.63
N PHE A 655 110.99 -10.72 -75.89
CA PHE A 655 112.03 -11.74 -75.94
C PHE A 655 112.16 -12.37 -77.33
N HIS A 656 111.04 -12.75 -77.96
CA HIS A 656 111.06 -13.49 -79.22
C HIS A 656 111.61 -12.65 -80.39
N ASP A 657 111.28 -11.36 -80.44
CA ASP A 657 111.84 -10.44 -81.44
C ASP A 657 113.35 -10.20 -81.23
N SER A 658 113.80 -10.04 -79.98
CA SER A 658 115.25 -9.97 -79.66
C SER A 658 116.00 -11.22 -80.14
N PHE A 659 115.43 -12.41 -79.89
CA PHE A 659 115.98 -13.69 -80.33
C PHE A 659 116.10 -13.76 -81.86
N LEU A 660 115.00 -13.52 -82.59
CA LEU A 660 114.97 -13.65 -84.05
C LEU A 660 115.88 -12.65 -84.77
N ASN A 661 116.01 -11.43 -84.24
CA ASN A 661 116.88 -10.41 -84.82
C ASN A 661 118.37 -10.77 -84.68
N LEU A 662 118.75 -11.38 -83.56
CA LEU A 662 120.12 -11.84 -83.35
C LEU A 662 120.46 -13.07 -84.22
N GLU A 663 119.52 -14.01 -84.41
CA GLU A 663 119.75 -15.20 -85.24
C GLU A 663 119.94 -14.86 -86.73
N LYS A 664 119.16 -13.88 -87.23
CA LYS A 664 119.32 -13.33 -88.59
C LYS A 664 120.72 -12.73 -88.79
N TRP A 665 121.20 -11.92 -87.84
CA TRP A 665 122.55 -11.33 -87.92
C TRP A 665 123.63 -12.42 -87.90
N LEU A 666 123.51 -13.42 -87.03
CA LEU A 666 124.42 -14.57 -86.97
C LEU A 666 124.51 -15.32 -88.31
N MET A 667 123.38 -15.67 -88.92
CA MET A 667 123.39 -16.36 -90.22
C MET A 667 124.02 -15.51 -91.34
N ILE A 668 123.64 -14.23 -91.44
CA ILE A 668 124.15 -13.32 -92.47
C ILE A 668 125.67 -13.15 -92.34
N MET A 669 126.16 -12.89 -91.13
CA MET A 669 127.60 -12.72 -90.91
C MET A 669 128.38 -14.01 -91.09
N LYS A 670 127.79 -15.17 -90.81
CA LYS A 670 128.42 -16.48 -91.09
C LYS A 670 128.65 -16.69 -92.58
N GLN A 671 127.60 -16.53 -93.40
CA GLN A 671 127.71 -16.63 -94.86
C GLN A 671 128.70 -15.60 -95.42
N LYS A 672 128.66 -14.35 -94.94
CA LYS A 672 129.57 -13.28 -95.37
C LYS A 672 131.04 -13.66 -95.10
N LEU A 673 131.35 -14.17 -93.92
CA LEU A 673 132.70 -14.61 -93.56
C LEU A 673 133.14 -15.87 -94.31
N GLU A 674 132.26 -16.87 -94.47
CA GLU A 674 132.56 -18.08 -95.25
C GLU A 674 132.82 -17.76 -96.74
N SER A 675 132.15 -16.76 -97.32
CA SER A 675 132.37 -16.34 -98.72
C SER A 675 133.83 -15.97 -99.03
N PHE A 676 134.52 -15.33 -98.07
CA PHE A 676 135.92 -14.90 -98.20
C PHE A 676 136.92 -16.07 -98.26
N ARG A 677 136.50 -17.31 -97.99
CA ARG A 677 137.37 -18.52 -98.08
C ARG A 677 137.51 -19.10 -99.49
N SER A 678 136.66 -18.72 -100.44
CA SER A 678 136.71 -19.28 -101.81
C SER A 678 137.99 -18.85 -102.56
N SER A 679 138.48 -19.74 -103.43
CA SER A 679 139.75 -19.60 -104.17
C SER A 679 139.59 -19.03 -105.58
N THR A 680 138.36 -19.03 -106.13
CA THR A 680 137.99 -18.36 -107.37
C THR A 680 137.96 -16.84 -107.18
N GLY A 681 138.56 -16.10 -108.11
CA GLY A 681 138.98 -14.72 -107.87
C GLY A 681 137.92 -13.64 -108.11
N GLU A 682 137.55 -12.95 -107.04
CA GLU A 682 137.12 -11.54 -107.07
C GLU A 682 137.89 -10.72 -106.02
N TRP A 683 138.00 -11.25 -104.80
CA TRP A 683 138.52 -10.52 -103.64
C TRP A 683 140.06 -10.60 -103.49
N SER A 684 140.72 -9.44 -103.54
CA SER A 684 142.15 -9.27 -103.26
C SER A 684 142.49 -9.54 -101.79
N ILE A 685 143.77 -9.74 -101.47
CA ILE A 685 144.22 -10.15 -100.12
C ILE A 685 143.99 -9.04 -99.09
N GLU A 686 144.33 -7.79 -99.44
CA GLU A 686 144.10 -6.61 -98.59
C GLU A 686 142.60 -6.35 -98.40
N GLY A 687 141.79 -6.52 -99.45
CA GLY A 687 140.33 -6.40 -99.37
C GLY A 687 139.70 -7.41 -98.39
N ARG A 688 140.12 -8.68 -98.45
CA ARG A 688 139.67 -9.70 -97.48
C ARG A 688 140.07 -9.37 -96.04
N GLN A 689 141.24 -8.78 -95.82
CA GLN A 689 141.69 -8.43 -94.47
C GLN A 689 140.86 -7.26 -93.90
N HIS A 690 140.67 -6.19 -94.66
CA HIS A 690 139.95 -5.01 -94.18
C HIS A 690 138.46 -5.31 -93.91
N GLU A 691 137.81 -6.09 -94.78
CA GLU A 691 136.41 -6.47 -94.60
C GLU A 691 136.23 -7.44 -93.41
N ALA A 692 137.23 -8.29 -93.12
CA ALA A 692 137.26 -9.13 -91.92
C ALA A 692 137.54 -8.35 -90.62
N GLU A 693 138.39 -7.31 -90.67
CA GLU A 693 138.59 -6.38 -89.54
C GLU A 693 137.29 -5.60 -89.23
N ARG A 694 136.56 -5.13 -90.26
CA ARG A 694 135.25 -4.47 -90.05
C ARG A 694 134.20 -5.44 -89.50
N ALA A 695 134.15 -6.67 -90.02
CA ALA A 695 133.28 -7.73 -89.50
C ALA A 695 133.55 -8.07 -88.02
N LEU A 696 134.82 -8.04 -87.58
CA LEU A 696 135.19 -8.23 -86.18
C LEU A 696 134.75 -7.04 -85.29
N GLY A 697 134.66 -5.83 -85.83
CA GLY A 697 134.23 -4.63 -85.12
C GLY A 697 132.75 -4.63 -84.72
N GLU A 698 131.89 -5.39 -85.38
CA GLU A 698 130.44 -5.48 -85.06
C GLU A 698 130.14 -6.39 -83.86
N PHE A 699 131.08 -7.26 -83.43
CA PHE A 699 130.81 -8.24 -82.37
C PHE A 699 130.52 -7.64 -80.98
N PRO A 700 131.24 -6.63 -80.46
CA PRO A 700 131.02 -6.16 -79.09
C PRO A 700 129.62 -5.58 -78.83
N GLU A 701 129.02 -4.90 -79.80
CA GLU A 701 127.64 -4.39 -79.71
C GLU A 701 126.62 -5.54 -79.72
N LYS A 702 126.88 -6.57 -80.53
CA LYS A 702 126.00 -7.73 -80.71
C LYS A 702 126.14 -8.76 -79.58
N GLU A 703 127.29 -8.83 -78.91
CA GLU A 703 127.51 -9.57 -77.65
C GLU A 703 126.65 -8.98 -76.51
N LEU A 704 126.50 -7.65 -76.45
CA LEU A 704 125.60 -6.99 -75.49
C LEU A 704 124.13 -7.32 -75.79
N GLN A 705 123.73 -7.34 -77.07
CA GLN A 705 122.38 -7.74 -77.48
C GLN A 705 122.10 -9.23 -77.20
N LEU A 706 123.11 -10.11 -77.26
CA LEU A 706 123.00 -11.50 -76.78
C LEU A 706 122.69 -11.56 -75.28
N GLN A 707 123.43 -10.84 -74.45
CA GLN A 707 123.20 -10.82 -72.99
C GLN A 707 121.85 -10.19 -72.61
N GLN A 708 121.41 -9.15 -73.34
CA GLN A 708 120.09 -8.54 -73.14
C GLN A 708 118.95 -9.51 -73.51
N MET A 709 119.08 -10.23 -74.62
CA MET A 709 118.12 -11.27 -75.03
C MET A 709 118.05 -12.42 -74.01
N GLU A 710 119.18 -12.86 -73.47
CA GLU A 710 119.21 -13.87 -72.41
C GLU A 710 118.52 -13.40 -71.11
N ALA A 711 118.71 -12.14 -70.72
CA ALA A 711 118.05 -11.55 -69.55
C ALA A 711 116.53 -11.42 -69.74
N GLN A 712 116.08 -11.02 -70.95
CA GLN A 712 114.66 -11.02 -71.30
C GLN A 712 114.06 -12.43 -71.26
N GLY A 713 114.78 -13.42 -71.79
CA GLY A 713 114.38 -14.83 -71.73
C GLY A 713 114.17 -15.31 -70.30
N GLN A 714 115.07 -14.96 -69.37
CA GLN A 714 114.96 -15.34 -67.97
C GLN A 714 113.67 -14.81 -67.29
N GLY A 715 113.26 -13.56 -67.58
CA GLY A 715 111.98 -13.03 -67.07
C GLY A 715 110.76 -13.75 -67.66
N VAL A 716 110.80 -14.09 -68.95
CA VAL A 716 109.74 -14.85 -69.61
C VAL A 716 109.63 -16.27 -69.06
N LEU A 717 110.74 -16.92 -68.69
CA LEU A 717 110.74 -18.24 -68.07
C LEU A 717 109.91 -18.26 -66.79
N GLU A 718 110.08 -17.28 -65.90
CA GLU A 718 109.35 -17.22 -64.62
C GLU A 718 107.83 -17.27 -64.82
N ARG A 719 107.32 -16.53 -65.81
CA ARG A 719 105.87 -16.43 -66.13
C ARG A 719 105.38 -17.45 -67.18
N THR A 720 106.11 -18.53 -67.45
CA THR A 720 105.77 -19.54 -68.47
C THR A 720 105.79 -20.95 -67.86
N SER A 721 104.93 -21.86 -68.35
CA SER A 721 104.87 -23.24 -67.81
C SER A 721 106.13 -24.05 -68.12
N GLU A 722 106.38 -25.09 -67.31
CA GLU A 722 107.62 -25.88 -67.36
C GLU A 722 107.88 -26.52 -68.73
N GLU A 723 106.83 -26.93 -69.45
CA GLU A 723 106.92 -27.48 -70.80
C GLU A 723 107.40 -26.44 -71.82
N GLY A 724 106.96 -25.18 -71.67
CA GLY A 724 107.39 -24.05 -72.49
C GLY A 724 108.83 -23.60 -72.19
N ARG A 725 109.23 -23.62 -70.91
CA ARG A 725 110.58 -23.24 -70.47
C ARG A 725 111.69 -24.02 -71.18
N VAL A 726 111.46 -25.32 -71.42
CA VAL A 726 112.40 -26.23 -72.11
C VAL A 726 112.64 -25.86 -73.59
N HIS A 727 111.78 -25.03 -74.19
CA HIS A 727 112.01 -24.46 -75.53
C HIS A 727 112.85 -23.18 -75.43
N ILE A 728 112.43 -22.21 -74.62
CA ILE A 728 113.13 -20.93 -74.43
C ILE A 728 114.61 -21.12 -74.04
N ILE A 729 114.90 -22.01 -73.08
CA ILE A 729 116.29 -22.31 -72.65
C ILE A 729 117.14 -22.91 -73.78
N ARG A 730 116.56 -23.83 -74.56
CA ARG A 730 117.22 -24.52 -75.68
C ARG A 730 117.59 -23.53 -76.78
N ASP A 731 116.70 -22.59 -77.06
CA ASP A 731 116.88 -21.59 -78.10
C ASP A 731 117.96 -20.57 -77.68
N MET A 732 117.95 -20.10 -76.42
CA MET A 732 119.04 -19.31 -75.83
C MET A 732 120.40 -20.05 -75.90
N GLU A 733 120.45 -21.35 -75.60
CA GLU A 733 121.67 -22.15 -75.77
C GLU A 733 122.12 -22.27 -77.24
N HIS A 734 121.18 -22.39 -78.19
CA HIS A 734 121.47 -22.47 -79.61
C HIS A 734 122.15 -21.18 -80.11
N GLN A 735 121.58 -20.03 -79.76
CA GLN A 735 122.17 -18.70 -79.99
C GLN A 735 123.61 -18.63 -79.50
N ARG A 736 123.84 -18.93 -78.21
CA ARG A 736 125.16 -18.82 -77.58
C ARG A 736 126.22 -19.70 -78.24
N LYS A 737 125.85 -20.93 -78.64
CA LYS A 737 126.72 -21.87 -79.37
C LYS A 737 127.01 -21.39 -80.80
N SER A 738 125.99 -20.89 -81.50
CA SER A 738 126.11 -20.35 -82.86
C SER A 738 127.02 -19.11 -82.90
N TRP A 739 126.83 -18.19 -81.95
CA TRP A 739 127.66 -17.00 -81.68
C TRP A 739 129.15 -17.36 -81.49
N LEU A 740 129.45 -18.29 -80.57
CA LEU A 740 130.81 -18.77 -80.34
C LEU A 740 131.44 -19.42 -81.59
N SER A 741 130.65 -20.13 -82.41
CA SER A 741 131.13 -20.69 -83.68
C SER A 741 131.54 -19.60 -84.67
N LEU A 742 130.78 -18.50 -84.73
CA LEU A 742 130.97 -17.40 -85.67
C LEU A 742 132.17 -16.52 -85.31
N TYR A 743 132.35 -16.20 -84.03
CA TYR A 743 133.50 -15.42 -83.57
C TYR A 743 134.84 -16.15 -83.79
N ASN A 744 134.85 -17.47 -83.65
CA ASN A 744 136.01 -18.29 -83.99
C ASN A 744 136.26 -18.35 -85.51
N LEU A 745 135.23 -18.27 -86.34
CA LEU A 745 135.36 -18.26 -87.81
C LEU A 745 136.08 -16.99 -88.32
N SER A 746 135.68 -15.82 -87.81
CA SER A 746 136.24 -14.52 -88.21
C SER A 746 137.71 -14.33 -87.81
N LEU A 747 138.05 -14.65 -86.54
CA LEU A 747 139.43 -14.57 -86.03
C LEU A 747 140.43 -15.39 -86.85
N ASN A 748 140.03 -16.57 -87.33
CA ASN A 748 140.89 -17.42 -88.16
C ASN A 748 141.05 -16.91 -89.60
N LEU A 749 140.03 -16.26 -90.16
CA LEU A 749 140.11 -15.60 -91.48
C LEU A 749 141.07 -14.41 -91.47
N HIS A 750 141.02 -13.59 -90.42
CA HIS A 750 141.93 -12.45 -90.26
C HIS A 750 143.41 -12.88 -90.22
N ARG A 751 143.72 -13.92 -89.44
CA ARG A 751 145.08 -14.50 -89.35
C ARG A 751 145.61 -15.04 -90.70
N TYR A 752 144.73 -15.49 -91.59
CA TYR A 752 145.13 -16.09 -92.87
C TYR A 752 145.63 -15.05 -93.88
N CYS A 753 145.02 -13.86 -93.92
CA CYS A 753 145.32 -12.85 -94.93
C CYS A 753 146.71 -12.20 -94.74
N LYS A 754 147.09 -11.94 -93.49
CA LYS A 754 148.27 -11.15 -93.06
C LYS A 754 149.66 -11.73 -93.41
N ASN A 755 149.71 -12.85 -94.14
CA ASN A 755 150.92 -13.67 -94.35
C ASN A 755 151.46 -13.71 -95.79
N LYS A 756 150.82 -13.09 -96.80
CA LYS A 756 151.20 -13.30 -98.22
C LYS A 756 152.15 -12.28 -98.86
N ASP A 757 152.22 -11.04 -98.39
CA ASP A 757 152.84 -9.94 -99.18
C ASP A 757 154.38 -9.97 -99.23
N ARG A 758 155.02 -10.79 -98.39
CA ARG A 758 156.48 -10.80 -98.16
C ARG A 758 157.36 -11.42 -99.28
N LYS A 759 156.85 -11.65 -100.50
CA LYS A 759 157.47 -12.58 -101.48
C LYS A 759 157.88 -12.04 -102.87
N LYS A 760 157.89 -10.73 -103.14
CA LYS A 760 157.93 -10.20 -104.54
C LYS A 760 159.22 -9.49 -105.04
N GLN A 761 160.39 -9.62 -104.40
CA GLN A 761 161.65 -9.02 -104.90
C GLN A 761 162.88 -9.96 -104.81
N LYS A 762 163.36 -10.47 -105.95
CA LYS A 762 164.76 -10.89 -106.17
C LYS A 762 165.11 -11.15 -107.65
N ASN A 763 166.21 -10.52 -108.12
CA ASN A 763 167.08 -10.81 -109.29
C ASN A 763 167.03 -9.88 -110.53
N GLN A 764 168.07 -9.02 -110.70
CA GLN A 764 168.80 -8.83 -111.98
C GLN A 764 170.17 -8.08 -111.77
N LYS A 765 171.28 -8.68 -112.22
CA LYS A 765 172.60 -8.13 -112.70
C LYS A 765 173.42 -7.04 -111.95
N ASN A 766 174.62 -7.48 -111.51
CA ASN A 766 176.00 -7.09 -111.92
C ASN A 766 176.68 -5.69 -111.76
N ASP A 767 177.96 -5.82 -111.36
CA ASP A 767 179.20 -5.07 -111.70
C ASP A 767 179.75 -3.89 -110.84
N THR A 768 181.08 -3.99 -110.63
CA THR A 768 182.07 -3.02 -110.09
C THR A 768 181.90 -2.42 -108.68
N ASN A 769 182.57 -3.08 -107.72
CA ASN A 769 183.66 -2.56 -106.86
C ASN A 769 183.48 -1.37 -105.87
N LEU A 770 184.31 -1.47 -104.81
CA LEU A 770 184.77 -0.43 -103.87
C LEU A 770 183.93 -0.10 -102.61
N CYS A 771 184.51 -0.50 -101.48
CA CYS A 771 184.51 0.14 -100.15
C CYS A 771 183.17 0.44 -99.44
N CYS A 772 183.04 -0.21 -98.27
CA CYS A 772 182.76 0.47 -97.00
C CYS A 772 181.31 0.89 -96.69
N SER A 773 180.87 0.86 -95.43
CA SER A 773 181.50 0.34 -94.19
C SER A 773 180.45 0.27 -93.08
N ALA A 774 180.81 -0.34 -91.94
CA ALA A 774 180.17 -0.17 -90.62
C ALA A 774 178.70 -0.68 -90.54
N ALA A 775 178.41 -1.73 -89.77
CA ALA A 775 178.24 -1.72 -88.32
C ALA A 775 176.92 -1.04 -87.87
N ALA A 776 176.38 -1.29 -86.68
CA ALA A 776 176.96 -1.97 -85.52
C ALA A 776 175.95 -2.87 -84.80
N SER A 777 176.47 -3.60 -83.79
CA SER A 777 175.79 -4.00 -82.54
C SER A 777 174.48 -4.79 -82.62
N CYS A 778 174.41 -6.01 -82.07
CA CYS A 778 174.45 -6.32 -80.62
C CYS A 778 173.18 -5.84 -79.90
N GLY A 779 172.47 -6.68 -79.14
CA GLY A 779 172.70 -8.10 -78.82
C GLY A 779 172.01 -8.48 -77.51
N TYR A 780 172.22 -9.71 -77.03
CA TYR A 780 171.71 -10.24 -75.74
C TYR A 780 170.16 -10.33 -75.68
N THR A 781 169.50 -11.13 -74.82
CA THR A 781 169.85 -12.25 -73.91
C THR A 781 168.58 -13.13 -73.89
N THR A 782 168.58 -14.43 -74.19
CA THR A 782 168.90 -15.60 -73.33
C THR A 782 168.12 -15.70 -72.01
N LEU A 783 167.87 -16.95 -71.59
CA LEU A 783 167.46 -17.42 -70.24
C LEU A 783 165.97 -17.24 -69.85
N ASP A 784 165.43 -17.99 -68.89
CA ASP A 784 165.45 -19.46 -68.73
C ASP A 784 164.47 -19.93 -67.61
N LEU A 785 164.34 -21.24 -67.46
CA LEU A 785 164.14 -22.01 -66.20
C LEU A 785 163.13 -21.57 -65.10
N ASN A 786 162.34 -22.59 -64.71
CA ASN A 786 162.10 -23.06 -63.33
C ASN A 786 160.95 -22.55 -62.43
N SER A 787 160.32 -23.58 -61.84
CA SER A 787 159.92 -23.73 -60.42
C SER A 787 158.72 -22.98 -59.82
N ASN A 788 157.94 -23.78 -59.10
CA ASN A 788 157.04 -23.47 -57.98
C ASN A 788 157.24 -22.10 -57.30
N THR A 789 156.14 -21.34 -57.18
CA THR A 789 155.67 -20.85 -55.87
C THR A 789 154.20 -20.44 -55.93
N SER A 790 153.44 -20.78 -54.88
CA SER A 790 152.38 -19.89 -54.42
C SER A 790 153.05 -18.73 -53.66
N PRO A 791 152.47 -17.53 -53.65
CA PRO A 791 151.74 -17.17 -52.43
C PRO A 791 150.46 -16.36 -52.68
N SER A 792 149.68 -16.22 -51.62
CA SER A 792 148.67 -15.17 -51.49
C SER A 792 149.32 -13.84 -51.08
N LEU A 793 148.65 -12.72 -51.38
CA LEU A 793 148.48 -11.47 -50.61
C LEU A 793 147.83 -10.45 -51.60
N SER A 794 146.75 -9.74 -51.22
CA SER A 794 146.76 -8.44 -50.52
C SER A 794 147.41 -7.29 -51.32
N CYS A 795 146.90 -6.05 -51.31
CA CYS A 795 145.68 -5.53 -50.69
C CYS A 795 145.41 -4.07 -51.12
N ARG A 796 144.17 -3.59 -50.92
CA ARG A 796 143.81 -2.16 -50.76
C ARG A 796 144.09 -1.25 -51.97
N LEU A 797 143.76 0.04 -51.76
CA LEU A 797 144.11 1.22 -52.53
C LEU A 797 143.43 1.30 -53.92
N LEU A 798 142.65 2.32 -54.25
CA LEU A 798 142.19 3.50 -53.49
C LEU A 798 140.65 3.55 -53.59
N ASN A 799 139.92 3.68 -52.48
CA ASN A 799 139.78 4.85 -51.62
C ASN A 799 138.91 5.93 -52.30
N SER A 800 137.87 6.35 -51.59
CA SER A 800 137.31 7.71 -51.64
C SER A 800 136.61 8.14 -52.94
N SER A 801 135.86 9.24 -52.97
CA SER A 801 135.63 10.25 -51.92
C SER A 801 134.14 10.58 -51.85
N THR A 802 133.50 10.38 -50.69
CA THR A 802 133.21 11.40 -49.65
C THR A 802 132.27 12.52 -50.11
N GLU A 803 131.31 12.83 -49.22
CA GLU A 803 130.77 14.18 -49.00
C GLU A 803 129.82 14.76 -50.08
N GLN A 804 128.93 15.70 -49.77
CA GLN A 804 128.86 16.62 -48.61
C GLN A 804 127.40 16.98 -48.25
N THR A 805 127.14 17.43 -47.00
CA THR A 805 125.94 18.20 -46.51
C THR A 805 124.54 17.56 -46.61
N GLU A 806 123.56 17.74 -45.70
CA GLU A 806 123.42 18.36 -44.34
C GLU A 806 122.16 17.73 -43.65
N ALA A 807 122.15 17.38 -42.35
CA ALA A 807 121.68 18.13 -41.15
C ALA A 807 120.17 18.55 -41.12
N ASP A 808 119.33 18.34 -40.08
CA ASP A 808 119.43 17.57 -38.80
C ASP A 808 118.15 16.68 -38.56
N MET A 809 117.15 16.82 -37.65
CA MET A 809 116.90 17.68 -36.47
C MET A 809 115.88 17.09 -35.42
N TRP A 810 116.21 15.97 -34.76
CA TRP A 810 115.59 15.46 -33.48
C TRP A 810 114.09 14.98 -33.53
N ARG A 811 113.46 14.22 -32.59
CA ARG A 811 113.75 13.56 -31.27
C ARG A 811 112.78 12.32 -31.11
N VAL A 812 113.17 11.14 -30.56
CA VAL A 812 112.94 10.60 -29.16
C VAL A 812 111.44 10.53 -28.71
N THR A 813 110.84 9.46 -28.15
CA THR A 813 111.13 8.03 -27.79
C THR A 813 109.78 7.26 -27.64
N GLY A 814 109.64 5.92 -27.75
CA GLY A 814 109.84 4.87 -26.70
C GLY A 814 108.66 4.76 -25.70
N SER A 815 108.18 3.60 -25.20
CA SER A 815 108.66 2.19 -25.29
C SER A 815 107.58 1.15 -24.83
N SER A 816 107.71 -0.12 -25.28
CA SER A 816 107.61 -1.42 -24.54
C SER A 816 106.47 -1.79 -23.55
N ALA A 817 106.11 -3.07 -23.29
CA ALA A 817 106.49 -4.41 -23.81
C ALA A 817 105.44 -5.52 -23.42
N ASP A 818 105.54 -6.71 -24.06
CA ASP A 818 105.29 -8.08 -23.53
C ASP A 818 103.91 -8.49 -22.91
N SER A 819 103.48 -9.77 -22.79
CA SER A 819 104.02 -11.09 -23.21
C SER A 819 102.96 -12.22 -23.38
N THR A 820 103.45 -13.42 -23.71
CA THR A 820 102.80 -14.68 -24.18
C THR A 820 101.98 -15.56 -23.19
N THR A 821 100.81 -16.06 -23.67
CA THR A 821 100.22 -17.45 -23.61
C THR A 821 99.97 -18.30 -22.33
N LEU A 822 98.79 -18.97 -22.36
CA LEU A 822 98.44 -20.39 -22.07
C LEU A 822 97.80 -20.87 -20.72
N THR A 823 96.87 -21.83 -20.90
CA THR A 823 96.34 -22.91 -20.01
C THR A 823 95.52 -22.65 -18.72
N ALA A 824 94.23 -22.98 -18.83
CA ALA A 824 93.44 -23.99 -18.06
C ALA A 824 93.21 -23.93 -16.52
N GLU A 825 91.91 -24.02 -16.19
CA GLU A 825 91.25 -24.70 -15.04
C GLU A 825 91.31 -24.20 -13.57
N ASN A 826 90.09 -24.13 -12.99
CA ASN A 826 89.66 -24.47 -11.62
C ASN A 826 89.91 -23.56 -10.37
N ILE A 827 88.77 -23.17 -9.77
CA ILE A 827 88.41 -23.27 -8.32
C ILE A 827 88.93 -22.20 -7.30
N VAL A 828 87.96 -21.40 -6.80
CA VAL A 828 87.77 -20.83 -5.42
C VAL A 828 88.74 -19.74 -4.86
N GLY A 829 88.15 -18.80 -4.08
CA GLY A 829 88.78 -17.63 -3.42
C GLY A 829 87.99 -16.34 -3.73
N GLU A 830 87.29 -15.58 -2.86
CA GLU A 830 87.59 -15.10 -1.49
C GLU A 830 88.94 -14.34 -1.45
N GLU A 831 89.08 -13.07 -1.04
CA GLU A 831 88.35 -12.11 -0.16
C GLU A 831 88.61 -10.65 -0.66
N ASP A 832 88.07 -9.51 -0.14
CA ASP A 832 86.87 -9.11 0.63
C ASP A 832 86.86 -7.53 0.72
N SER A 833 85.80 -6.92 1.27
CA SER A 833 85.81 -5.61 1.97
C SER A 833 85.90 -4.29 1.13
N GLN A 834 85.20 -3.19 1.48
CA GLN A 834 84.18 -2.98 2.53
C GLN A 834 83.34 -1.68 2.37
N VAL A 835 82.20 -1.64 3.08
CA VAL A 835 81.50 -0.45 3.68
C VAL A 835 80.73 0.51 2.74
N ARG A 836 79.47 0.95 2.99
CA ARG A 836 78.25 0.64 3.82
C ARG A 836 77.10 1.51 3.22
N THR A 837 75.77 1.36 3.35
CA THR A 837 74.74 0.49 4.00
C THR A 837 73.42 0.68 3.17
N GLY A 838 72.24 0.07 3.37
CA GLY A 838 71.67 -0.81 4.40
C GLY A 838 70.46 -0.14 5.09
N SER A 839 69.31 -0.78 5.39
CA SER A 839 68.69 -2.09 5.05
C SER A 839 67.15 -1.94 5.36
N SER A 840 66.15 -2.78 5.05
CA SER A 840 65.94 -4.18 4.61
C SER A 840 64.71 -4.24 3.66
N ARG A 841 64.41 -5.24 2.81
CA ARG A 841 64.36 -6.72 2.86
C ARG A 841 63.08 -7.26 3.56
N SER A 842 62.02 -7.81 2.92
CA SER A 842 61.82 -8.81 1.81
C SER A 842 61.77 -10.27 2.32
N GLN A 843 61.11 -11.29 1.73
CA GLN A 843 59.91 -11.52 0.85
C GLN A 843 59.94 -13.04 0.47
N ARG A 844 58.79 -13.73 0.23
CA ARG A 844 58.68 -15.18 -0.17
C ARG A 844 59.18 -16.15 0.94
N GLY A 845 59.01 -17.49 0.95
CA GLY A 845 58.38 -18.52 0.09
C GLY A 845 58.81 -19.93 0.62
N GLN A 846 58.37 -21.12 0.15
CA GLN A 846 57.28 -21.54 -0.76
C GLN A 846 57.09 -23.10 -0.72
N GLN A 847 55.85 -23.61 -0.88
CA GLN A 847 55.46 -25.02 -1.20
C GLN A 847 55.70 -26.22 -0.23
N ARG A 848 54.60 -26.99 -0.04
CA ARG A 848 54.43 -28.47 0.08
C ARG A 848 55.21 -29.38 1.08
N SER A 849 54.39 -30.07 1.90
CA SER A 849 54.34 -31.54 2.11
C SER A 849 55.23 -32.29 3.13
N GLN A 850 54.55 -33.11 3.97
CA GLN A 850 55.01 -34.32 4.69
C GLN A 850 56.06 -34.15 5.81
N SER A 851 56.09 -34.97 6.89
CA SER A 851 55.08 -35.86 7.51
C SER A 851 55.56 -36.39 8.87
N GLY A 852 54.65 -36.63 9.82
CA GLY A 852 54.89 -37.43 11.05
C GLY A 852 55.26 -36.63 12.32
N ASP A 853 55.10 -37.16 13.53
CA ASP A 853 54.41 -38.40 13.95
C ASP A 853 54.17 -38.44 15.50
N VAL A 854 53.55 -39.51 16.01
CA VAL A 854 53.53 -40.02 17.42
C VAL A 854 52.47 -39.51 18.44
N TYR A 855 51.63 -40.45 18.94
CA TYR A 855 50.75 -40.51 20.15
C TYR A 855 49.78 -39.33 20.48
N GLY A 856 48.56 -39.53 21.02
CA GLY A 856 47.78 -40.72 21.43
C GLY A 856 46.63 -40.28 22.39
N ALA A 857 45.50 -40.97 22.58
CA ALA A 857 45.09 -42.31 22.12
C ALA A 857 43.55 -42.55 22.23
N LEU A 858 42.99 -43.45 21.39
CA LEU A 858 41.75 -44.27 21.55
C LEU A 858 40.37 -43.58 21.72
N ALA A 859 39.23 -44.03 21.15
CA ALA A 859 38.89 -45.00 20.07
C ALA A 859 37.44 -44.65 19.58
N PHE A 860 37.03 -44.76 18.30
CA PHE A 860 36.64 -45.97 17.52
C PHE A 860 35.69 -46.93 18.29
N SER A 861 34.51 -47.39 17.81
CA SER A 861 33.79 -47.33 16.50
C SER A 861 32.26 -47.41 16.80
N GLY A 862 31.27 -47.41 15.89
CA GLY A 862 31.20 -47.36 14.42
C GLY A 862 30.23 -48.42 13.83
N LEU A 863 29.30 -47.98 12.96
CA LEU A 863 28.41 -48.77 12.06
C LEU A 863 27.24 -49.61 12.64
N GLY A 864 26.09 -49.53 11.95
CA GLY A 864 25.32 -50.73 11.56
C GLY A 864 23.85 -50.83 11.99
N GLY A 865 22.94 -50.99 11.00
CA GLY A 865 21.80 -51.92 11.15
C GLY A 865 20.38 -51.34 11.18
N GLU A 866 19.61 -51.77 10.19
CA GLU A 866 18.14 -51.75 10.02
C GLU A 866 17.31 -52.23 11.25
N GLY A 867 16.00 -51.90 11.30
CA GLY A 867 15.08 -52.57 12.26
C GLY A 867 13.69 -51.95 12.42
N SER A 868 12.71 -52.46 11.69
CA SER A 868 11.29 -52.06 11.62
C SER A 868 10.42 -52.35 12.88
N LEU A 869 9.13 -51.92 12.82
CA LEU A 869 7.92 -52.37 13.55
C LEU A 869 7.48 -51.72 14.90
N GLU A 870 6.31 -51.05 14.81
CA GLU A 870 5.06 -51.17 15.62
C GLU A 870 5.00 -50.99 17.17
N GLY A 871 3.79 -50.62 17.66
CA GLY A 871 3.39 -50.53 19.09
C GLY A 871 3.43 -49.09 19.67
N HIS A 872 2.41 -48.21 19.63
CA HIS A 872 0.94 -48.29 19.76
C HIS A 872 0.39 -48.20 21.23
N VAL A 873 -0.37 -47.11 21.50
CA VAL A 873 -1.28 -46.82 22.66
C VAL A 873 -0.68 -46.38 24.03
N GLY A 874 -1.32 -45.37 24.65
CA GLY A 874 -1.20 -44.99 26.08
C GLY A 874 -0.94 -43.49 26.34
N HIS A 875 -1.81 -42.52 26.01
CA HIS A 875 -3.18 -42.24 26.46
C HIS A 875 -3.31 -41.59 27.87
N MET A 876 -3.74 -40.31 27.87
CA MET A 876 -4.50 -39.57 28.93
C MET A 876 -3.77 -38.95 30.15
N GLY A 877 -4.28 -37.77 30.60
CA GLY A 877 -3.94 -37.08 31.87
C GLY A 877 -3.13 -35.77 31.71
N THR A 878 -3.66 -34.59 31.34
CA THR A 878 -4.58 -33.64 32.02
C THR A 878 -4.04 -32.89 33.26
N VAL A 879 -4.25 -31.56 33.28
CA VAL A 879 -4.08 -30.58 34.40
C VAL A 879 -2.63 -30.18 34.74
N GLY A 880 -2.34 -28.88 34.82
CA GLY A 880 -1.02 -28.37 35.26
C GLY A 880 -0.84 -26.84 35.11
N GLN A 881 -1.14 -26.10 36.18
CA GLN A 881 -1.11 -24.63 36.30
C GLN A 881 0.20 -23.90 35.91
N SER A 882 0.03 -22.78 35.21
CA SER A 882 0.74 -21.48 35.31
C SER A 882 2.08 -21.34 36.06
N GLY A 883 3.05 -20.61 35.46
CA GLY A 883 4.01 -19.83 36.24
C GLY A 883 5.23 -19.23 35.52
N TRP A 884 5.21 -17.91 35.29
CA TRP A 884 6.39 -17.01 35.12
C TRP A 884 7.27 -17.28 33.86
N ILE A 885 8.23 -16.46 33.40
CA ILE A 885 8.93 -15.26 33.92
C ILE A 885 8.97 -14.15 32.83
N GLU A 886 9.06 -12.88 33.26
CA GLU A 886 9.25 -11.66 32.45
C GLU A 886 10.75 -11.34 32.25
N GLY A 887 11.19 -10.89 31.06
CA GLY A 887 12.62 -10.64 30.78
C GLY A 887 12.93 -9.78 29.55
N HIS A 888 13.52 -8.60 29.78
CA HIS A 888 13.83 -7.56 28.78
C HIS A 888 15.06 -7.83 27.89
N SER A 889 15.03 -7.30 26.65
CA SER A 889 16.01 -6.30 26.14
C SER A 889 15.50 -5.75 24.79
N GLU A 890 15.10 -4.49 24.69
CA GLU A 890 15.92 -3.29 24.37
C GLU A 890 16.23 -3.10 22.87
N GLY A 891 15.86 -1.93 22.35
CA GLY A 891 16.00 -1.54 20.95
C GLY A 891 15.78 -0.04 20.77
N HIS A 892 16.69 0.78 21.31
CA HIS A 892 16.61 2.24 21.25
C HIS A 892 16.74 2.77 19.81
N PHE A 893 15.86 3.68 19.41
CA PHE A 893 16.19 4.70 18.41
C PHE A 893 15.52 6.04 18.73
N VAL A 894 16.29 7.12 18.65
CA VAL A 894 15.85 8.49 18.98
C VAL A 894 16.46 9.48 17.99
N PRO A 895 15.61 10.28 17.34
CA PRO A 895 15.87 11.69 17.03
C PRO A 895 14.95 12.55 17.93
N SER A 896 15.30 13.66 18.59
CA SER A 896 16.36 14.67 18.38
C SER A 896 16.50 15.12 16.92
N GLY A 897 15.97 16.27 16.48
CA GLY A 897 15.25 17.29 17.24
C GLY A 897 15.60 18.71 16.79
N GLU A 898 15.54 18.96 15.48
CA GLU A 898 15.84 20.25 14.86
C GLU A 898 15.09 20.34 13.53
N TYR A 899 13.89 20.91 13.52
CA TYR A 899 13.17 21.45 12.34
C TYR A 899 11.96 22.24 12.84
N ASN A 900 12.16 23.52 13.18
CA ASN A 900 11.05 24.44 13.47
C ASN A 900 11.33 25.89 13.02
N GLU A 901 12.04 26.02 11.90
CA GLU A 901 11.94 27.18 11.00
C GLU A 901 11.54 26.65 9.61
N HIS A 902 10.72 27.44 8.88
CA HIS A 902 10.02 27.13 7.63
C HIS A 902 8.58 26.59 7.70
N LEU A 903 7.68 27.33 8.38
CA LEU A 903 6.27 27.41 7.96
C LEU A 903 5.61 28.76 8.28
N ARG A 904 6.31 29.87 7.96
CA ARG A 904 5.60 31.10 7.58
C ARG A 904 4.89 30.82 6.26
N LEU A 905 3.58 30.59 6.30
CA LEU A 905 2.76 30.59 5.09
C LEU A 905 2.93 31.93 4.36
N SER A 906 3.26 31.87 3.08
CA SER A 906 3.54 33.03 2.25
C SER A 906 2.30 33.91 2.14
N ARG A 907 2.36 35.14 2.66
CA ARG A 907 1.25 36.11 2.61
C ARG A 907 1.14 36.77 1.22
N THR A 908 0.93 35.95 0.19
CA THR A 908 0.71 36.40 -1.19
C THR A 908 -0.73 36.87 -1.37
N GLY A 909 -0.96 38.16 -1.14
CA GLY A 909 -2.30 38.76 -1.28
C GLY A 909 -2.79 38.79 -2.74
N LYS A 910 -3.92 38.11 -2.97
CA LYS A 910 -5.00 38.51 -3.87
C LYS A 910 -6.31 38.12 -3.19
N ASP A 911 -7.35 38.92 -3.38
CA ASP A 911 -8.55 38.88 -2.55
C ASP A 911 -9.37 37.58 -2.75
N GLY A 912 -9.73 36.95 -1.64
CA GLY A 912 -10.45 35.68 -1.54
C GLY A 912 -10.14 34.99 -0.20
N GLY A 913 -11.15 34.42 0.47
CA GLY A 913 -10.95 33.67 1.70
C GLY A 913 -10.22 32.34 1.49
N PRO A 914 -9.70 31.70 2.56
CA PRO A 914 -9.29 30.30 2.48
C PRO A 914 -10.52 29.44 2.17
N SER A 915 -10.42 28.53 1.20
CA SER A 915 -11.59 27.75 0.79
C SER A 915 -12.14 26.88 1.92
N TRP A 916 -13.44 26.52 1.85
CA TRP A 916 -14.11 25.61 2.80
C TRP A 916 -13.27 24.36 3.13
N ARG A 917 -12.56 23.80 2.12
CA ARG A 917 -11.68 22.64 2.26
C ARG A 917 -10.42 22.91 3.09
N GLU A 918 -9.88 24.12 3.07
CA GLU A 918 -8.69 24.50 3.83
C GLU A 918 -9.00 24.64 5.32
N PHE A 919 -10.15 25.24 5.65
CA PHE A 919 -10.63 25.31 7.03
C PHE A 919 -11.01 23.92 7.56
N GLU A 920 -11.71 23.07 6.78
CA GLU A 920 -11.99 21.70 7.19
C GLU A 920 -10.69 20.91 7.44
N ALA A 921 -9.73 20.97 6.52
CA ALA A 921 -8.45 20.29 6.67
C ALA A 921 -7.64 20.80 7.88
N TRP A 922 -7.74 22.09 8.23
CA TRP A 922 -7.17 22.61 9.48
C TRP A 922 -7.89 22.08 10.71
N LEU A 923 -9.23 22.14 10.73
CA LEU A 923 -10.05 21.69 11.84
C LEU A 923 -9.87 20.19 12.13
N CYS A 924 -9.71 19.36 11.10
CA CYS A 924 -9.39 17.95 11.25
C CYS A 924 -8.04 17.75 11.97
N ARG A 925 -6.96 18.40 11.52
CA ARG A 925 -5.62 18.30 12.13
C ARG A 925 -5.60 18.77 13.59
N GLU A 926 -6.24 19.89 13.90
CA GLU A 926 -6.38 20.40 15.27
C GLU A 926 -7.12 19.39 16.19
N ASN A 927 -8.19 18.79 15.68
CA ASN A 927 -9.03 17.83 16.41
C ASN A 927 -8.35 16.46 16.55
N GLU A 928 -7.50 16.04 15.61
CA GLU A 928 -6.62 14.88 15.71
C GLU A 928 -5.59 15.06 16.84
N VAL A 929 -4.88 16.20 16.87
CA VAL A 929 -3.90 16.50 17.93
C VAL A 929 -4.58 16.57 19.30
N LEU A 930 -5.75 17.20 19.40
CA LEU A 930 -6.57 17.22 20.61
C LEU A 930 -7.03 15.81 21.03
N SER A 931 -7.45 14.98 20.06
CA SER A 931 -7.89 13.61 20.33
C SER A 931 -6.75 12.70 20.78
N GLY A 932 -5.52 12.88 20.26
CA GLY A 932 -4.33 12.18 20.76
C GLY A 932 -3.99 12.54 22.21
N ILE A 933 -4.20 13.80 22.60
CA ILE A 933 -4.03 14.26 23.99
C ILE A 933 -5.11 13.66 24.91
N LEU A 934 -6.36 13.53 24.44
CA LEU A 934 -7.50 13.01 25.21
C LEU A 934 -7.60 11.47 25.26
N GLY A 935 -7.14 10.77 24.21
CA GLY A 935 -7.26 9.31 24.08
C GLY A 935 -6.28 8.52 24.96
N THR A 936 -5.22 9.15 25.45
CA THR A 936 -4.18 8.51 26.27
C THR A 936 -4.56 8.42 27.76
N LYS A 937 -5.73 7.83 28.03
CA LYS A 937 -6.19 7.47 29.39
C LYS A 937 -5.53 6.15 29.82
N GLY A 938 -4.71 6.19 30.88
CA GLY A 938 -4.24 4.97 31.58
C GLY A 938 -2.73 4.86 31.82
N ALA A 939 -1.90 5.68 31.19
CA ALA A 939 -0.45 5.69 31.42
C ALA A 939 -0.05 6.74 32.49
N GLU A 940 0.88 6.40 33.37
CA GLU A 940 1.55 7.38 34.24
C GLU A 940 2.52 8.23 33.39
N LEU A 941 2.16 9.49 33.15
CA LEU A 941 2.91 10.39 32.28
C LEU A 941 4.11 10.98 33.01
N SER A 942 5.27 10.98 32.36
CA SER A 942 6.44 11.71 32.82
C SER A 942 6.13 13.20 32.94
N ALA A 943 6.68 13.89 33.95
CA ALA A 943 6.56 15.34 34.09
C ALA A 943 6.99 16.12 32.82
N LYS A 944 7.91 15.54 32.03
CA LYS A 944 8.33 16.10 30.73
C LYS A 944 7.21 16.02 29.68
N GLU A 945 6.53 14.88 29.58
CA GLU A 945 5.39 14.67 28.67
C GLU A 945 4.16 15.45 29.13
N GLN A 946 3.92 15.49 30.44
CA GLN A 946 2.87 16.27 31.07
C GLN A 946 3.04 17.77 30.77
N LYS A 947 4.29 18.28 30.72
CA LYS A 947 4.61 19.63 30.25
C LYS A 947 4.39 19.79 28.74
N ILE A 948 4.95 18.90 27.90
CA ILE A 948 4.78 18.95 26.43
C ILE A 948 3.30 19.06 26.06
N ARG A 949 2.44 18.17 26.58
CA ARG A 949 0.98 18.20 26.34
C ARG A 949 0.31 19.50 26.81
N GLN A 950 0.84 20.15 27.84
CA GLN A 950 0.31 21.43 28.32
C GLN A 950 0.69 22.58 27.38
N ASP A 951 1.89 22.55 26.83
CA ASP A 951 2.34 23.54 25.84
C ASP A 951 1.68 23.30 24.48
N THR A 952 1.38 22.04 24.08
CA THR A 952 0.51 21.73 22.94
C THR A 952 -0.93 22.24 23.14
N LEU A 953 -1.54 22.03 24.32
CA LEU A 953 -2.88 22.58 24.62
C LEU A 953 -2.91 24.12 24.59
N LYS A 954 -1.81 24.81 24.94
CA LYS A 954 -1.69 26.27 24.75
C LYS A 954 -1.63 26.65 23.27
N ALA A 955 -0.90 25.89 22.44
CA ALA A 955 -0.81 26.14 21.01
C ALA A 955 -2.17 25.99 20.31
N LEU A 956 -2.90 24.89 20.56
CA LEU A 956 -4.27 24.68 20.06
C LEU A 956 -5.20 25.84 20.47
N ARG A 957 -5.10 26.30 21.73
CA ARG A 957 -5.88 27.46 22.23
C ARG A 957 -5.53 28.78 21.55
N ALA A 958 -4.28 28.98 21.12
CA ALA A 958 -3.91 30.14 20.30
C ALA A 958 -4.47 30.04 18.88
N GLY A 959 -4.56 28.83 18.31
CA GLY A 959 -5.18 28.56 17.01
C GLY A 959 -6.67 28.91 16.94
N VAL A 960 -7.41 28.85 18.05
CA VAL A 960 -8.86 29.14 18.10
C VAL A 960 -9.20 30.53 17.57
N ALA A 961 -8.37 31.54 17.82
CA ALA A 961 -8.62 32.91 17.35
C ALA A 961 -8.60 32.99 15.81
N TRP A 962 -7.58 32.40 15.18
CA TRP A 962 -7.48 32.32 13.71
C TRP A 962 -8.61 31.50 13.11
N GLY A 963 -8.94 30.36 13.72
CA GLY A 963 -10.06 29.53 13.27
C GLY A 963 -11.42 30.23 13.37
N GLN A 964 -11.62 31.07 14.39
CA GLN A 964 -12.86 31.84 14.54
C GLN A 964 -12.99 32.94 13.46
N GLU A 965 -11.86 33.55 13.08
CA GLU A 965 -11.77 34.53 12.00
C GLU A 965 -12.05 33.89 10.62
N GLN A 966 -11.43 32.74 10.31
CA GLN A 966 -11.67 32.06 9.03
C GLN A 966 -13.10 31.50 8.93
N PHE A 967 -13.65 30.98 10.04
CA PHE A 967 -15.05 30.50 10.06
C PHE A 967 -16.06 31.65 9.90
N GLN A 968 -15.73 32.87 10.35
CA GLN A 968 -16.54 34.06 10.07
C GLN A 968 -16.46 34.48 8.60
N HIS A 969 -15.29 34.37 7.96
CA HIS A 969 -15.13 34.63 6.53
C HIS A 969 -16.02 33.70 5.68
N LEU A 970 -16.01 32.40 5.97
CA LEU A 970 -16.85 31.41 5.28
C LEU A 970 -18.35 31.65 5.46
N LEU A 971 -18.79 32.11 6.64
CA LEU A 971 -20.18 32.52 6.89
C LEU A 971 -20.58 33.80 6.15
N GLN A 972 -19.63 34.64 5.76
CA GLN A 972 -19.88 35.88 5.05
C GLN A 972 -19.89 35.65 3.53
N GLU A 973 -18.94 34.86 3.02
CA GLU A 973 -18.93 34.41 1.62
C GLU A 973 -20.21 33.62 1.25
N SER A 974 -20.76 32.80 2.15
CA SER A 974 -22.02 32.08 1.89
C SER A 974 -23.27 32.97 1.89
N GLN A 975 -23.23 34.15 2.51
CA GLN A 975 -24.34 35.12 2.48
C GLN A 975 -24.30 36.04 1.25
N GLU A 976 -23.13 36.27 0.66
CA GLU A 976 -22.96 37.10 -0.53
C GLU A 976 -23.13 36.29 -1.84
N GLY A 977 -23.03 34.96 -1.79
CA GLY A 977 -23.20 34.01 -2.91
C GLY A 977 -24.65 33.83 -3.43
N GLY A 978 -25.32 34.93 -3.79
CA GLY A 978 -26.77 34.98 -4.12
C GLY A 978 -27.25 34.31 -5.41
N THR A 979 -26.82 33.07 -5.75
CA THR A 979 -27.28 32.33 -6.94
C THR A 979 -27.53 30.83 -6.72
N GLY A 980 -28.75 30.47 -6.29
CA GLY A 980 -29.48 29.34 -6.88
C GLY A 980 -29.12 27.89 -6.50
N SER A 981 -28.30 27.61 -5.48
CA SER A 981 -27.89 26.24 -5.08
C SER A 981 -28.23 25.88 -3.61
N GLY A 982 -29.16 26.62 -2.99
CA GLY A 982 -29.39 26.65 -1.54
C GLY A 982 -30.15 25.46 -0.92
N GLN A 983 -29.58 24.25 -0.97
CA GLN A 983 -29.93 23.15 -0.05
C GLN A 983 -28.72 22.26 0.33
N ALA A 984 -27.79 22.00 -0.61
CA ALA A 984 -26.67 21.10 -0.34
C ALA A 984 -25.50 21.79 0.40
N GLU A 985 -25.24 23.06 0.10
CA GLU A 985 -24.12 23.81 0.69
C GLU A 985 -24.42 24.25 2.13
N ASP A 986 -25.69 24.54 2.43
CA ASP A 986 -26.17 24.95 3.75
C ASP A 986 -25.94 23.84 4.80
N ALA A 987 -26.31 22.59 4.46
CA ALA A 987 -26.08 21.42 5.31
C ALA A 987 -24.58 21.12 5.55
N SER A 988 -23.72 21.39 4.55
CA SER A 988 -22.26 21.18 4.67
C SER A 988 -21.56 22.26 5.50
N LEU A 989 -22.11 23.48 5.53
CA LEU A 989 -21.70 24.54 6.44
C LEU A 989 -22.22 24.29 7.86
N GLU A 990 -23.40 23.69 8.02
CA GLU A 990 -23.95 23.34 9.34
C GLU A 990 -23.22 22.17 10.02
N ASP A 991 -22.80 21.13 9.29
CA ASP A 991 -21.88 20.11 9.84
C ASP A 991 -20.54 20.75 10.27
N LEU A 992 -19.97 21.62 9.44
CA LEU A 992 -18.73 22.32 9.75
C LEU A 992 -18.88 23.23 10.98
N ARG A 993 -20.04 23.90 11.13
CA ARG A 993 -20.43 24.69 12.32
C ARG A 993 -20.51 23.81 13.56
N TYR A 994 -21.16 22.66 13.48
CA TYR A 994 -21.28 21.71 14.58
C TYR A 994 -19.91 21.15 15.00
N ARG A 995 -19.08 20.73 14.04
CA ARG A 995 -17.69 20.25 14.27
C ARG A 995 -16.80 21.33 14.87
N TRP A 996 -16.96 22.59 14.47
CA TRP A 996 -16.23 23.73 15.05
C TRP A 996 -16.64 24.04 16.50
N VAL A 997 -17.94 23.99 16.81
CA VAL A 997 -18.44 24.13 18.19
C VAL A 997 -17.97 22.96 19.06
N LEU A 998 -18.07 21.73 18.55
CA LEU A 998 -17.63 20.51 19.25
C LEU A 998 -16.11 20.51 19.54
N TYR A 999 -15.28 20.99 18.59
CA TYR A 999 -13.84 21.18 18.82
C TYR A 999 -13.58 22.18 19.96
N LYS A 1000 -14.25 23.35 19.93
CA LYS A 1000 -14.13 24.37 20.98
C LYS A 1000 -14.56 23.86 22.36
N SER A 1001 -15.62 23.04 22.44
CA SER A 1001 -15.99 22.37 23.72
C SER A 1001 -14.88 21.43 24.17
N LYS A 1002 -14.50 20.44 23.33
CA LYS A 1002 -13.45 19.46 23.68
C LYS A 1002 -12.15 20.12 24.15
N LEU A 1003 -11.76 21.27 23.57
CA LEU A 1003 -10.55 22.00 23.92
C LEU A 1003 -10.66 22.81 25.25
N LYS A 1004 -11.88 23.22 25.61
CA LYS A 1004 -12.22 23.76 26.93
C LYS A 1004 -12.14 22.63 27.97
N ASP A 1005 -12.87 21.55 27.74
CA ASP A 1005 -13.00 20.38 28.62
C ASP A 1005 -11.63 19.71 28.89
N ALA A 1006 -10.77 19.60 27.88
CA ALA A 1006 -9.40 19.12 28.00
C ALA A 1006 -8.51 19.94 28.95
N GLY A 1007 -8.84 21.21 29.18
CA GLY A 1007 -8.17 22.04 30.18
C GLY A 1007 -8.69 21.77 31.60
N ASP A 1008 -10.01 21.78 31.76
CA ASP A 1008 -10.66 21.68 33.07
C ASP A 1008 -10.48 20.28 33.68
N PHE A 1009 -10.32 19.25 32.85
CA PHE A 1009 -9.92 17.92 33.28
C PHE A 1009 -8.59 17.93 34.06
N ARG A 1010 -7.60 18.73 33.65
CA ARG A 1010 -6.33 18.85 34.38
C ARG A 1010 -6.46 19.66 35.67
N ALA A 1011 -7.31 20.68 35.71
CA ALA A 1011 -7.55 21.47 36.93
C ALA A 1011 -8.03 20.60 38.09
N ARG A 1012 -8.83 19.55 37.81
CA ARG A 1012 -9.27 18.56 38.82
C ARG A 1012 -8.16 17.59 39.26
N THR A 1013 -7.23 17.22 38.37
CA THR A 1013 -6.17 16.24 38.70
C THR A 1013 -5.13 16.73 39.71
N SER A 1014 -4.99 18.03 39.96
CA SER A 1014 -4.10 18.55 41.01
C SER A 1014 -4.70 18.54 42.42
N ALA A 1015 -5.94 18.06 42.62
CA ALA A 1015 -6.73 18.32 43.83
C ALA A 1015 -7.28 17.06 44.56
N LYS A 1016 -6.57 15.92 44.57
CA LYS A 1016 -6.97 14.77 45.42
C LYS A 1016 -5.80 13.88 45.87
N VAL A 1017 -5.23 14.17 47.05
CA VAL A 1017 -4.35 13.24 47.79
C VAL A 1017 -4.80 13.18 49.27
N ARG A 1018 -5.60 12.15 49.60
CA ARG A 1018 -5.84 11.50 50.92
C ARG A 1018 -7.23 10.85 50.92
N GLY A 1019 -7.35 9.67 51.55
CA GLY A 1019 -8.63 9.05 51.92
C GLY A 1019 -9.07 7.86 51.05
N ARG A 1020 -9.30 6.73 51.73
CA ARG A 1020 -10.03 5.51 51.35
C ARG A 1020 -10.72 5.00 52.64
N PRO A 1021 -11.73 4.10 52.59
CA PRO A 1021 -12.47 3.58 51.43
C PRO A 1021 -14.01 3.72 51.59
N ASP A 1022 -14.73 2.96 50.75
CA ASP A 1022 -16.10 2.45 50.88
C ASP A 1022 -17.29 3.18 50.21
N ASP A 1023 -18.23 2.32 49.81
CA ASP A 1023 -19.53 2.46 49.12
C ASP A 1023 -19.60 3.08 47.70
N SER A 1024 -20.55 2.55 46.92
CA SER A 1024 -20.87 2.88 45.53
C SER A 1024 -22.22 2.24 45.12
N PRO A 1025 -22.98 2.79 44.16
CA PRO A 1025 -23.07 4.21 43.81
C PRO A 1025 -24.53 4.65 43.50
N HIS A 1026 -25.11 5.52 44.33
CA HIS A 1026 -26.31 6.29 43.96
C HIS A 1026 -26.00 7.79 44.01
N LEU A 1027 -25.88 8.42 42.81
CA LEU A 1027 -26.10 9.85 42.50
C LEU A 1027 -25.43 10.21 41.15
N LEU A 1028 -26.05 9.84 40.03
CA LEU A 1028 -25.58 10.26 38.69
C LEU A 1028 -26.72 10.43 37.66
N LEU A 1029 -27.92 10.80 38.12
CA LEU A 1029 -29.12 10.96 37.26
C LEU A 1029 -29.79 12.34 37.33
N CYS A 1030 -29.31 13.26 38.20
CA CYS A 1030 -29.97 14.54 38.48
C CYS A 1030 -29.25 15.78 37.87
N PHE A 1031 -28.37 15.58 36.88
CA PHE A 1031 -27.55 16.67 36.31
C PHE A 1031 -27.60 16.78 34.76
N LEU A 1032 -28.55 16.10 34.11
CA LEU A 1032 -28.71 16.09 32.64
C LEU A 1032 -30.12 16.47 32.16
N LEU A 1033 -30.99 16.97 33.05
CA LEU A 1033 -32.39 17.32 32.74
C LEU A 1033 -32.72 18.81 32.99
N HIS A 1034 -31.73 19.70 32.92
CA HIS A 1034 -31.92 21.15 33.14
C HIS A 1034 -31.19 22.08 32.12
N GLU A 1035 -30.68 21.53 31.01
CA GLU A 1035 -30.09 22.32 29.90
C GLU A 1035 -30.79 22.04 28.55
N PHE A 1036 -32.11 21.78 28.56
CA PHE A 1036 -32.92 21.57 27.34
C PHE A 1036 -34.21 22.42 27.26
N SER A 1037 -34.43 23.32 28.22
CA SER A 1037 -35.64 24.15 28.32
C SER A 1037 -35.48 25.61 27.86
N GLU A 1038 -34.26 26.08 27.58
CA GLU A 1038 -33.94 27.51 27.39
C GLU A 1038 -33.60 27.91 25.94
N THR A 1039 -33.83 27.03 24.96
CA THR A 1039 -33.57 27.28 23.52
C THR A 1039 -34.83 27.30 22.64
N ALA A 1040 -36.02 27.14 23.24
CA ALA A 1040 -37.29 27.02 22.51
C ALA A 1040 -38.06 28.35 22.32
N LEU A 1041 -37.51 29.50 22.74
CA LEU A 1041 -38.29 30.73 22.97
C LEU A 1041 -37.88 31.98 22.15
N GLU A 1042 -36.95 31.87 21.18
CA GLU A 1042 -36.58 32.97 20.27
C GLU A 1042 -36.97 32.77 18.79
N MET A 1043 -37.48 31.60 18.38
CA MET A 1043 -37.88 31.35 16.98
C MET A 1043 -39.39 31.59 16.71
N ALA A 1044 -39.91 32.72 17.18
CA ALA A 1044 -41.35 33.03 17.12
C ALA A 1044 -41.74 34.44 16.63
N TYR A 1045 -40.85 35.20 15.98
CA TYR A 1045 -41.22 36.43 15.24
C TYR A 1045 -40.28 36.73 14.06
N GLY A 1046 -40.75 36.55 12.82
CA GLY A 1046 -40.00 37.02 11.64
C GLY A 1046 -40.55 36.58 10.27
N ARG A 1047 -41.11 37.54 9.53
CA ARG A 1047 -41.60 37.44 8.13
C ARG A 1047 -42.84 36.53 7.94
N GLY A 1048 -43.94 36.94 7.30
CA GLY A 1048 -44.29 38.24 6.73
C GLY A 1048 -44.29 38.28 5.20
N MET A 1049 -45.42 37.86 4.61
CA MET A 1049 -45.97 38.21 3.28
C MET A 1049 -45.07 38.12 2.03
N ASN A 1050 -45.49 37.31 1.04
CA ASN A 1050 -46.22 37.85 -0.13
C ASN A 1050 -46.64 36.79 -1.19
N ILE A 1051 -47.90 36.89 -1.67
CA ILE A 1051 -48.32 36.78 -3.10
C ILE A 1051 -48.18 35.36 -3.76
N GLN A 1052 -49.07 34.85 -4.64
CA GLN A 1052 -50.13 35.46 -5.47
C GLN A 1052 -51.38 34.58 -5.64
N PHE A 1053 -52.49 35.18 -6.08
CA PHE A 1053 -53.64 34.49 -6.68
C PHE A 1053 -53.31 33.92 -8.08
N SER A 1054 -53.79 32.72 -8.37
CA SER A 1054 -54.36 32.40 -9.70
C SER A 1054 -55.44 31.32 -9.53
N GLY A 1055 -56.42 31.24 -10.43
CA GLY A 1055 -57.50 30.26 -10.29
C GLY A 1055 -58.31 30.03 -11.57
N LYS A 1056 -58.87 28.82 -11.66
CA LYS A 1056 -59.96 28.33 -12.53
C LYS A 1056 -60.25 26.86 -12.14
N SER A 1057 -61.41 26.22 -12.35
CA SER A 1057 -62.82 26.64 -12.50
C SER A 1057 -63.59 25.51 -13.25
N SER A 1058 -63.96 24.44 -12.54
CA SER A 1058 -64.97 23.42 -12.91
C SER A 1058 -65.01 22.38 -11.77
N GLY A 1059 -66.13 21.94 -11.18
CA GLY A 1059 -67.54 22.00 -11.59
C GLY A 1059 -67.98 20.61 -12.12
N GLY A 1060 -68.97 19.92 -11.54
CA GLY A 1060 -69.78 20.25 -10.35
C GLY A 1060 -70.78 19.14 -9.98
N ASP A 1061 -71.67 19.45 -9.04
CA ASP A 1061 -72.99 18.88 -8.75
C ASP A 1061 -73.20 17.34 -8.66
N SER A 1062 -73.23 16.82 -7.42
CA SER A 1062 -74.39 16.12 -6.82
C SER A 1062 -74.22 16.00 -5.31
#